data_AF-A0A1I6DFI5-F1
#
_entry.id   AF-A0A1I6DFI5-F1
#
_cell.length_a   1.000
_cell.length_b   1.000
_cell.length_c   1.000
_cell.angle_alpha   90.00
_cell.angle_beta   90.00
_cell.angle_gamma   90.00
#
_symmetry.space_group_name_H-M   'P 1'
#
loop_
_entity.id
_entity.type
_entity.pdbx_description
1 polymer ?
#
loop_
_entity_poly.entity_id
_entity_poly.type
_entity_poly.pdbx_seq_one_letter_code
_entity_poly.pdbx_strand_id
1 'polypeptide(L)'
;MTKQKLAVIGGGVGAVTAVYAITQTPDWQDKYDITVYQLGWRLGGKGASGRNAAYGQRIEEHGLHVWAGFYDNAFRNMRKCYDQLAELGLRDPDAPLGTMDKAFKPLSHLFLAERFETETSDNPWRPWVIDLPPNSKEPGSETHVPGPFEMMRRILEIVVEFLKNGAFNSAKDPRYGFHIPHQLHDVHHAIHSHAKSMPDDPRHHTPRQTNILADLIAAAQAEVHALETPENLADDPCRRGLFLADLALGYMYGMATSNAFTSGYDVLDQWEFSDFLRQSGTSDAALEWVAVRGCYDFVFGFPFGNTERQGNSGAGTAIRAMSRLIFTYSTAIFHKMQAGMGDTIFGPYYQVLRKLGVKFEFFCAARDLHLDADGIGIDRLSMVRQAAIKDGTYEPLVDVENLPCWPSEPLWDQLVDGEKLKADGVDFECEKDPPRGEAFELRRGEDFDVVLLGASLGSLPYLSGELSKASPRWRMMLDRVKTVGTHAAQFWLNRSADDLGWDEQVAKHNSPGTIPPPPMRTVITGFAEPLDTWADMSHLISREDWGANEPESIAYFCAPAPDGETLEGFDARVEDWTNEALPMLWPRAKKDGGFDPELFHDGKKAGRYTRVNMYGSERYVLSVAGSVFHRLSPSESGFDNLYLAGDWTRCGLNAGCVEAATMSGIAAASAITGVSLLNVGAEDIPDAGSLSEKAMFQTNSISGTHWPLTPFFARGEMTGWFFFYELPRSEVAAMLPDGIFLGHCPMTRPGYHPVGMSFCHYQTVRGSFIPDFLAMSPYGEATFAIPYTRTEEAGQTDFLYPRQLYVNSKSAIFAGRFFYAMPKEDATITVGNSHFTASDDKGLALDATFQQRRDPVALSGHPAHGAISDLLDMTFVTRRNSGRILYNAFDLQLDRAYVAPVTAEVETRDPSGGFPAANLRLRGLEPHATRRLPGAFRIWCSWSMTNPLDSRRVREAAEARAWVRRER
;
A
#
# COMPACT_ATOMS: atom_id res chain seq x y z
N MET A 1 -38.81 19.94 9.27
CA MET A 1 -37.67 20.49 8.51
C MET A 1 -37.74 19.91 7.10
N THR A 2 -37.28 20.61 6.07
CA THR A 2 -37.15 20.03 4.73
C THR A 2 -36.02 19.00 4.75
N LYS A 3 -36.23 17.82 4.15
CA LYS A 3 -35.20 16.79 4.03
C LYS A 3 -34.02 17.34 3.23
N GLN A 4 -32.80 17.01 3.63
CA GLN A 4 -31.59 17.30 2.88
C GLN A 4 -31.51 16.38 1.65
N LYS A 5 -31.36 16.96 0.46
CA LYS A 5 -31.30 16.20 -0.79
C LYS A 5 -29.87 15.70 -1.04
N LEU A 6 -29.71 14.39 -1.19
CA LEU A 6 -28.42 13.74 -1.43
C LEU A 6 -28.39 13.17 -2.86
N ALA A 7 -27.55 13.77 -3.71
CA ALA A 7 -27.25 13.23 -5.03
C ALA A 7 -26.04 12.29 -4.95
N VAL A 8 -26.26 11.01 -5.29
CA VAL A 8 -25.22 9.98 -5.28
C VAL A 8 -24.83 9.66 -6.71
N ILE A 9 -23.56 9.85 -7.07
CA ILE A 9 -23.06 9.59 -8.42
C ILE A 9 -22.35 8.24 -8.46
N GLY A 10 -22.97 7.26 -9.10
CA GLY A 10 -22.46 5.89 -9.25
C GLY A 10 -23.09 4.88 -8.27
N GLY A 11 -23.19 3.64 -8.72
CA GLY A 11 -23.79 2.50 -8.00
C GLY A 11 -22.83 1.38 -7.62
N GLY A 12 -21.53 1.69 -7.45
CA GLY A 12 -20.52 0.73 -7.00
C GLY A 12 -20.54 0.50 -5.48
N VAL A 13 -19.74 -0.46 -4.99
CA VAL A 13 -19.71 -0.90 -3.58
C VAL A 13 -19.67 0.25 -2.57
N GLY A 14 -18.78 1.23 -2.77
CA GLY A 14 -18.63 2.35 -1.84
C GLY A 14 -19.89 3.22 -1.74
N ALA A 15 -20.50 3.53 -2.88
CA ALA A 15 -21.71 4.33 -2.95
C ALA A 15 -22.91 3.62 -2.31
N VAL A 16 -23.17 2.37 -2.71
CA VAL A 16 -24.31 1.61 -2.16
C VAL A 16 -24.13 1.32 -0.67
N THR A 17 -22.88 1.09 -0.23
CA THR A 17 -22.57 0.94 1.20
C THR A 17 -22.85 2.23 1.97
N ALA A 18 -22.42 3.39 1.45
CA ALA A 18 -22.67 4.68 2.11
C ALA A 18 -24.18 4.95 2.23
N VAL A 19 -24.93 4.75 1.15
CA VAL A 19 -26.39 4.92 1.15
C VAL A 19 -27.03 3.95 2.15
N TYR A 20 -26.66 2.66 2.11
CA TYR A 20 -27.16 1.68 3.07
C TYR A 20 -26.84 2.08 4.51
N ALA A 21 -25.60 2.46 4.80
CA ALA A 21 -25.18 2.91 6.12
C ALA A 21 -25.95 4.15 6.61
N ILE A 22 -26.24 5.12 5.73
CA ILE A 22 -27.13 6.27 6.04
C ILE A 22 -28.51 5.77 6.45
N THR A 23 -29.08 4.80 5.71
CA THR A 23 -30.40 4.22 6.04
C THR A 23 -30.42 3.39 7.34
N GLN A 24 -29.26 3.07 7.91
CA GLN A 24 -29.16 2.44 9.22
C GLN A 24 -29.09 3.45 10.38
N THR A 25 -29.06 4.76 10.10
CA THR A 25 -29.04 5.80 11.14
C THR A 25 -30.46 6.16 11.61
N PRO A 26 -30.64 6.57 12.90
CA PRO A 26 -31.94 6.97 13.41
C PRO A 26 -32.55 8.16 12.64
N ASP A 27 -33.85 8.07 12.37
CA ASP A 27 -34.68 9.09 11.70
C ASP A 27 -34.14 9.53 10.33
N TRP A 28 -33.37 8.69 9.64
CA TRP A 28 -32.77 9.05 8.35
C TRP A 28 -33.85 9.43 7.31
N GLN A 29 -35.01 8.77 7.36
CA GLN A 29 -36.15 9.03 6.46
C GLN A 29 -36.67 10.46 6.58
N ASP A 30 -36.56 11.08 7.75
CA ASP A 30 -36.99 12.46 7.99
C ASP A 30 -35.89 13.48 7.69
N LYS A 31 -34.64 13.01 7.56
CA LYS A 31 -33.45 13.84 7.35
C LYS A 31 -33.01 13.90 5.89
N TYR A 32 -33.15 12.81 5.12
CA TYR A 32 -32.56 12.70 3.79
C TYR A 32 -33.58 12.32 2.71
N ASP A 33 -33.43 12.92 1.53
CA ASP A 33 -34.01 12.47 0.26
C ASP A 33 -32.87 12.03 -0.67
N ILE A 34 -32.74 10.74 -0.91
CA ILE A 34 -31.56 10.14 -1.55
C ILE A 34 -31.90 9.69 -2.96
N THR A 35 -31.13 10.17 -3.94
CA THR A 35 -31.21 9.74 -5.34
C THR A 35 -29.87 9.24 -5.84
N VAL A 36 -29.83 8.01 -6.34
CA VAL A 36 -28.66 7.39 -6.95
C VAL A 36 -28.76 7.51 -8.47
N TYR A 37 -27.81 8.22 -9.07
CA TYR A 37 -27.66 8.34 -10.51
C TYR A 37 -26.68 7.28 -11.01
N GLN A 38 -27.18 6.37 -11.83
CA GLN A 38 -26.44 5.24 -12.36
C GLN A 38 -26.26 5.38 -13.87
N LEU A 39 -25.01 5.18 -14.32
CA LEU A 39 -24.59 5.33 -15.71
C LEU A 39 -25.39 4.43 -16.66
N GLY A 40 -25.49 3.13 -16.34
CA GLY A 40 -26.16 2.11 -17.15
C GLY A 40 -27.51 1.63 -16.59
N TRP A 41 -27.86 0.39 -16.92
CA TRP A 41 -29.13 -0.27 -16.53
C TRP A 41 -29.03 -1.06 -15.21
N ARG A 42 -27.83 -1.20 -14.65
CA ARG A 42 -27.57 -2.00 -13.45
C ARG A 42 -26.61 -1.33 -12.49
N LEU A 43 -26.65 -1.75 -11.23
CA LEU A 43 -25.67 -1.37 -10.22
C LEU A 43 -24.47 -2.32 -10.26
N GLY A 44 -23.38 -1.94 -9.59
CA GLY A 44 -22.22 -2.82 -9.41
C GLY A 44 -20.88 -2.16 -9.71
N GLY A 45 -20.84 -1.31 -10.74
CA GLY A 45 -19.58 -0.82 -11.30
C GLY A 45 -18.67 -2.02 -11.61
N LYS A 46 -17.44 -2.00 -11.06
CA LYS A 46 -16.48 -3.12 -11.20
C LYS A 46 -16.99 -4.47 -10.68
N GLY A 47 -17.97 -4.48 -9.77
CA GLY A 47 -18.60 -5.70 -9.26
C GLY A 47 -19.88 -6.10 -9.98
N ALA A 48 -20.18 -5.52 -11.15
CA ALA A 48 -21.36 -5.85 -11.92
C ALA A 48 -21.25 -7.25 -12.55
N SER A 49 -22.35 -7.99 -12.52
CA SER A 49 -22.53 -9.25 -13.25
C SER A 49 -23.86 -9.22 -14.00
N GLY A 50 -24.03 -10.08 -15.01
CA GLY A 50 -25.26 -10.12 -15.81
C GLY A 50 -25.69 -11.54 -16.18
N ARG A 51 -26.99 -11.74 -16.37
CA ARG A 51 -27.58 -12.98 -16.89
C ARG A 51 -27.75 -12.92 -18.40
N ASN A 52 -27.14 -13.85 -19.12
CA ASN A 52 -27.26 -13.91 -20.57
C ASN A 52 -28.34 -14.91 -21.01
N ALA A 53 -29.54 -14.39 -21.24
CA ALA A 53 -30.70 -15.18 -21.64
C ALA A 53 -30.51 -15.91 -22.99
N ALA A 54 -29.60 -15.47 -23.86
CA ALA A 54 -29.32 -16.16 -25.12
C ALA A 54 -28.51 -17.46 -24.94
N TYR A 55 -27.86 -17.63 -23.78
CA TYR A 55 -27.03 -18.78 -23.44
C TYR A 55 -27.35 -19.27 -22.03
N GLY A 56 -28.57 -19.79 -21.85
CA GLY A 56 -28.98 -20.46 -20.62
C GLY A 56 -28.87 -19.63 -19.34
N GLN A 57 -29.12 -18.32 -19.41
CA GLN A 57 -28.99 -17.40 -18.27
C GLN A 57 -27.61 -17.47 -17.59
N ARG A 58 -26.56 -17.82 -18.36
CA ARG A 58 -25.20 -17.89 -17.83
C ARG A 58 -24.77 -16.57 -17.21
N ILE A 59 -24.00 -16.66 -16.13
CA ILE A 59 -23.53 -15.50 -15.38
C ILE A 59 -22.30 -14.95 -16.09
N GLU A 60 -22.36 -13.71 -16.55
CA GLU A 60 -21.25 -12.98 -17.16
C GLU A 60 -20.75 -11.91 -16.18
N GLU A 61 -19.58 -12.13 -15.58
CA GLU A 61 -18.96 -11.21 -14.63
C GLU A 61 -18.15 -10.13 -15.34
N HIS A 62 -18.06 -8.95 -14.72
CA HIS A 62 -17.07 -7.93 -15.10
C HIS A 62 -15.62 -8.48 -14.96
N GLY A 63 -15.39 -9.30 -13.94
CA GLY A 63 -14.11 -9.97 -13.67
C GLY A 63 -14.22 -10.90 -12.48
N LEU A 64 -13.17 -11.66 -12.21
CA LEU A 64 -13.16 -12.57 -11.07
C LEU A 64 -13.10 -11.79 -9.75
N HIS A 65 -14.08 -12.03 -8.88
CA HIS A 65 -14.13 -11.48 -7.53
C HIS A 65 -14.10 -12.60 -6.51
N VAL A 66 -13.13 -12.54 -5.59
CA VAL A 66 -13.05 -13.45 -4.46
C VAL A 66 -13.29 -12.67 -3.18
N TRP A 67 -14.18 -13.17 -2.31
CA TRP A 67 -14.52 -12.50 -1.08
C TRP A 67 -13.63 -13.01 0.06
N ALA A 68 -12.70 -12.19 0.55
CA ALA A 68 -11.77 -12.61 1.59
C ALA A 68 -12.43 -12.65 2.96
N GLY A 69 -12.08 -13.66 3.77
CA GLY A 69 -12.66 -13.91 5.09
C GLY A 69 -12.38 -12.82 6.13
N PHE A 70 -11.46 -11.89 5.85
CA PHE A 70 -11.16 -10.74 6.72
C PHE A 70 -11.96 -9.48 6.36
N TYR A 71 -12.86 -9.55 5.38
CA TYR A 71 -13.70 -8.42 4.95
C TYR A 71 -14.85 -8.15 5.94
N ASP A 72 -14.48 -7.85 7.19
CA ASP A 72 -15.40 -7.78 8.32
C ASP A 72 -16.51 -6.74 8.11
N ASN A 73 -16.17 -5.57 7.57
CA ASN A 73 -17.18 -4.54 7.33
C ASN A 73 -18.16 -4.96 6.23
N ALA A 74 -17.64 -5.55 5.15
CA ALA A 74 -18.47 -6.00 4.04
C ALA A 74 -19.40 -7.17 4.46
N PHE A 75 -18.88 -8.17 5.18
CA PHE A 75 -19.69 -9.26 5.73
C PHE A 75 -20.77 -8.76 6.69
N ARG A 76 -20.42 -7.84 7.60
CA ARG A 76 -21.37 -7.27 8.57
C ARG A 76 -22.52 -6.54 7.88
N ASN A 77 -22.21 -5.73 6.88
CA ASN A 77 -23.24 -5.00 6.14
C ASN A 77 -24.11 -5.93 5.30
N MET A 78 -23.52 -6.94 4.66
CA MET A 78 -24.27 -7.92 3.89
C MET A 78 -25.19 -8.77 4.77
N ARG A 79 -24.73 -9.21 5.95
CA ARG A 79 -25.56 -9.94 6.91
C ARG A 79 -26.80 -9.13 7.29
N LYS A 80 -26.61 -7.88 7.72
CA LYS A 80 -27.70 -6.95 8.03
C LYS A 80 -28.63 -6.72 6.83
N CYS A 81 -28.08 -6.60 5.62
CA CYS A 81 -28.88 -6.40 4.42
C CYS A 81 -29.75 -7.62 4.11
N TYR A 82 -29.23 -8.85 4.25
CA TYR A 82 -30.00 -10.08 4.07
C TYR A 82 -31.06 -10.27 5.14
N ASP A 83 -30.75 -9.98 6.40
CA ASP A 83 -31.72 -10.02 7.50
C ASP A 83 -32.88 -9.05 7.21
N GLN A 84 -32.54 -7.81 6.81
CA GLN A 84 -33.53 -6.79 6.46
C GLN A 84 -34.33 -7.15 5.20
N LEU A 85 -33.72 -7.80 4.22
CA LEU A 85 -34.39 -8.30 3.01
C LEU A 85 -35.51 -9.30 3.39
N ALA A 86 -35.23 -10.19 4.33
CA ALA A 86 -36.22 -11.14 4.88
C ALA A 86 -37.27 -10.44 5.74
N GLU A 87 -36.88 -9.56 6.66
CA GLU A 87 -37.79 -8.80 7.53
C GLU A 87 -38.81 -7.95 6.74
N LEU A 88 -38.38 -7.37 5.63
CA LEU A 88 -39.24 -6.58 4.74
C LEU A 88 -40.12 -7.44 3.81
N GLY A 89 -39.99 -8.77 3.86
CA GLY A 89 -40.73 -9.70 3.01
C GLY A 89 -40.36 -9.61 1.53
N LEU A 90 -39.14 -9.13 1.22
CA LEU A 90 -38.66 -8.97 -0.16
C LEU A 90 -38.09 -10.27 -0.72
N ARG A 91 -37.63 -11.17 0.15
CA ARG A 91 -37.16 -12.51 -0.21
C ARG A 91 -37.46 -13.48 0.93
N ASP A 92 -38.02 -14.63 0.60
CA ASP A 92 -38.24 -15.70 1.58
C ASP A 92 -36.88 -16.24 2.07
N PRO A 93 -36.64 -16.43 3.38
CA PRO A 93 -35.42 -17.04 3.89
C PRO A 93 -35.12 -18.42 3.27
N ASP A 94 -36.14 -19.14 2.84
CA ASP A 94 -36.03 -20.44 2.18
C ASP A 94 -35.67 -20.36 0.69
N ALA A 95 -35.90 -19.21 0.04
CA ALA A 95 -35.56 -18.97 -1.35
C ALA A 95 -34.04 -19.04 -1.63
N PRO A 96 -33.64 -19.20 -2.91
CA PRO A 96 -32.27 -18.97 -3.36
C PRO A 96 -31.68 -17.68 -2.78
N LEU A 97 -30.53 -17.79 -2.11
CA LEU A 97 -29.85 -16.66 -1.47
C LEU A 97 -30.82 -15.86 -0.57
N GLY A 98 -31.72 -16.55 0.15
CA GLY A 98 -32.63 -15.94 1.13
C GLY A 98 -31.93 -15.50 2.43
N THR A 99 -30.74 -16.04 2.71
CA THR A 99 -29.93 -15.69 3.88
C THR A 99 -28.46 -15.54 3.51
N MET A 100 -27.70 -14.84 4.35
CA MET A 100 -26.24 -14.67 4.20
C MET A 100 -25.50 -16.01 4.08
N ASP A 101 -25.86 -17.00 4.92
CA ASP A 101 -25.22 -18.31 4.93
C ASP A 101 -25.54 -19.16 3.69
N LYS A 102 -26.64 -18.86 3.00
CA LYS A 102 -26.96 -19.44 1.68
C LYS A 102 -26.25 -18.70 0.54
N ALA A 103 -25.93 -17.43 0.73
CA ALA A 103 -25.27 -16.57 -0.25
C ALA A 103 -23.75 -16.75 -0.31
N PHE A 104 -23.11 -17.09 0.81
CA PHE A 104 -21.65 -17.27 0.90
C PHE A 104 -21.29 -18.65 1.44
N LYS A 105 -20.36 -19.34 0.79
CA LYS A 105 -19.82 -20.62 1.26
C LYS A 105 -18.30 -20.55 1.40
N PRO A 106 -17.73 -21.11 2.47
CA PRO A 106 -16.29 -21.01 2.74
C PRO A 106 -15.45 -21.75 1.69
N LEU A 107 -14.27 -21.23 1.43
CA LEU A 107 -13.18 -21.84 0.67
C LEU A 107 -11.89 -21.66 1.47
N SER A 108 -11.37 -22.75 2.00
CA SER A 108 -10.25 -22.76 2.94
C SER A 108 -8.87 -22.89 2.29
N HIS A 109 -8.84 -23.17 0.98
CA HIS A 109 -7.61 -23.37 0.23
C HIS A 109 -7.52 -22.44 -0.97
N LEU A 110 -6.27 -22.19 -1.37
CA LEU A 110 -5.91 -21.53 -2.62
C LEU A 110 -4.69 -22.23 -3.24
N PHE A 111 -4.34 -21.81 -4.44
CA PHE A 111 -3.22 -22.37 -5.18
C PHE A 111 -2.32 -21.28 -5.73
N LEU A 112 -1.04 -21.60 -5.89
CA LEU A 112 -0.06 -20.79 -6.60
C LEU A 112 0.56 -21.63 -7.71
N ALA A 113 0.65 -21.11 -8.92
CA ALA A 113 1.28 -21.78 -10.04
C ALA A 113 2.79 -21.51 -10.03
N GLU A 114 3.56 -22.37 -9.36
CA GLU A 114 5.01 -22.19 -9.29
C GLU A 114 5.66 -22.60 -10.61
N ARG A 115 6.34 -21.67 -11.28
CA ARG A 115 7.21 -21.99 -12.42
C ARG A 115 8.56 -22.46 -11.90
N PHE A 116 8.94 -23.68 -12.24
CA PHE A 116 10.24 -24.23 -11.85
C PHE A 116 11.13 -24.38 -13.07
N GLU A 117 12.22 -23.62 -13.12
CA GLU A 117 13.19 -23.72 -14.21
C GLU A 117 13.98 -25.02 -14.10
N THR A 118 14.01 -25.77 -15.19
CA THR A 118 14.77 -27.02 -15.29
C THR A 118 15.85 -26.89 -16.35
N GLU A 119 16.90 -27.71 -16.27
CA GLU A 119 17.89 -27.80 -17.37
C GLU A 119 17.26 -28.28 -18.69
N THR A 120 16.07 -28.89 -18.63
CA THR A 120 15.25 -29.22 -19.79
C THR A 120 14.35 -28.04 -20.19
N SER A 121 14.08 -27.90 -21.49
CA SER A 121 13.28 -26.81 -22.08
C SER A 121 11.81 -26.74 -21.65
N ASP A 122 11.32 -27.74 -20.91
CA ASP A 122 9.89 -27.92 -20.63
C ASP A 122 9.35 -27.01 -19.50
N ASN A 123 10.22 -26.41 -18.67
CA ASN A 123 9.89 -25.43 -17.60
C ASN A 123 8.47 -25.59 -16.99
N PRO A 124 8.21 -26.68 -16.25
CA PRO A 124 6.86 -27.05 -15.86
C PRO A 124 6.24 -26.09 -14.85
N TRP A 125 4.94 -25.84 -15.00
CA TRP A 125 4.10 -25.24 -13.96
C TRP A 125 3.73 -26.29 -12.91
N ARG A 126 4.01 -25.97 -11.65
CA ARG A 126 3.72 -26.82 -10.49
C ARG A 126 2.63 -26.16 -9.65
N PRO A 127 1.37 -26.64 -9.70
CA PRO A 127 0.33 -26.09 -8.84
C PRO A 127 0.66 -26.43 -7.38
N TRP A 128 0.85 -25.42 -6.55
CA TRP A 128 1.08 -25.57 -5.11
C TRP A 128 -0.20 -25.26 -4.36
N VAL A 129 -0.73 -26.23 -3.61
CA VAL A 129 -1.90 -26.04 -2.75
C VAL A 129 -1.51 -25.50 -1.38
N ILE A 130 -2.23 -24.48 -0.93
CA ILE A 130 -2.15 -23.94 0.43
C ILE A 130 -3.53 -24.12 1.07
N ASP A 131 -3.66 -25.11 1.94
CA ASP A 131 -4.88 -25.37 2.71
C ASP A 131 -4.77 -24.78 4.11
N LEU A 132 -5.55 -23.73 4.39
CA LEU A 132 -5.55 -23.02 5.66
C LEU A 132 -6.69 -23.53 6.54
N PRO A 133 -6.46 -23.82 7.83
CA PRO A 133 -7.47 -24.43 8.67
C PRO A 133 -8.66 -23.48 8.87
N PRO A 134 -9.91 -23.96 8.78
CA PRO A 134 -11.05 -23.12 9.12
C PRO A 134 -11.06 -22.80 10.62
N ASN A 135 -11.75 -21.72 10.99
CA ASN A 135 -11.94 -21.32 12.40
C ASN A 135 -13.42 -21.10 12.73
N SER A 136 -13.74 -20.92 14.02
CA SER A 136 -15.12 -20.78 14.49
C SER A 136 -15.63 -19.34 14.51
N LYS A 137 -14.87 -18.37 13.98
CA LYS A 137 -15.27 -16.95 13.98
C LYS A 137 -16.32 -16.71 12.91
N GLU A 138 -17.35 -15.97 13.26
CA GLU A 138 -18.41 -15.65 12.31
C GLU A 138 -17.97 -14.49 11.39
N PRO A 139 -18.15 -14.59 10.05
CA PRO A 139 -17.80 -13.51 9.14
C PRO A 139 -18.54 -12.21 9.48
N GLY A 140 -17.78 -11.13 9.68
CA GLY A 140 -18.29 -9.81 10.06
C GLY A 140 -18.45 -9.55 11.55
N SER A 141 -18.12 -10.52 12.42
CA SER A 141 -18.25 -10.38 13.87
C SER A 141 -17.11 -9.61 14.53
N GLU A 142 -15.94 -9.50 13.89
CA GLU A 142 -14.80 -8.79 14.46
C GLU A 142 -15.11 -7.30 14.64
N THR A 143 -14.58 -6.70 15.71
CA THR A 143 -14.74 -5.27 16.01
C THR A 143 -13.42 -4.52 16.10
N HIS A 144 -12.31 -5.24 15.97
CA HIS A 144 -10.95 -4.72 16.11
C HIS A 144 -9.99 -5.45 15.18
N VAL A 145 -9.08 -4.70 14.56
CA VAL A 145 -7.97 -5.26 13.77
C VAL A 145 -6.69 -5.09 14.57
N PRO A 146 -5.85 -6.13 14.72
CA PRO A 146 -4.61 -6.05 15.47
C PRO A 146 -3.68 -4.97 14.93
N GLY A 147 -3.09 -4.18 15.83
CA GLY A 147 -2.02 -3.25 15.48
C GLY A 147 -0.76 -4.00 15.00
N PRO A 148 0.23 -3.33 14.41
CA PRO A 148 1.32 -4.02 13.71
C PRO A 148 2.20 -4.90 14.61
N PHE A 149 2.47 -4.48 15.85
CA PHE A 149 3.23 -5.31 16.80
C PHE A 149 2.41 -6.50 17.32
N GLU A 150 1.11 -6.30 17.55
CA GLU A 150 0.19 -7.38 17.94
C GLU A 150 0.09 -8.43 16.84
N MET A 151 -0.01 -8.01 15.58
CA MET A 151 0.01 -8.89 14.42
C MET A 151 1.29 -9.73 14.38
N MET A 152 2.47 -9.11 14.53
CA MET A 152 3.74 -9.84 14.57
C MET A 152 3.77 -10.89 15.69
N ARG A 153 3.30 -10.54 16.89
CA ARG A 153 3.24 -11.50 18.01
C ARG A 153 2.30 -12.66 17.72
N ARG A 154 1.13 -12.40 17.12
CA ARG A 154 0.19 -13.45 16.70
C ARG A 154 0.83 -14.39 15.68
N ILE A 155 1.53 -13.87 14.68
CA ILE A 155 2.26 -14.67 13.68
C ILE A 155 3.30 -15.57 14.37
N LEU A 156 4.11 -15.00 15.26
CA LEU A 156 5.11 -15.75 16.02
C LEU A 156 4.48 -16.86 16.89
N GLU A 157 3.35 -16.57 17.53
CA GLU A 157 2.62 -17.53 18.36
C GLU A 157 2.03 -18.69 17.55
N ILE A 158 1.41 -18.39 16.39
CA ILE A 158 0.85 -19.42 15.48
C ILE A 158 1.93 -20.42 15.05
N VAL A 159 3.11 -19.94 14.69
CA VAL A 159 4.23 -20.84 14.32
C VAL A 159 4.67 -21.70 15.53
N VAL A 160 4.70 -21.15 16.75
CA VAL A 160 4.98 -21.95 17.97
C VAL A 160 3.93 -23.04 18.19
N GLU A 161 2.65 -22.74 17.98
CA GLU A 161 1.57 -23.72 18.11
C GLU A 161 1.69 -24.83 17.07
N PHE A 162 2.01 -24.50 15.82
CA PHE A 162 2.28 -25.49 14.79
C PHE A 162 3.48 -26.38 15.11
N LEU A 163 4.57 -25.81 15.63
CA LEU A 163 5.73 -26.57 16.11
C LEU A 163 5.37 -27.55 17.24
N LYS A 164 4.62 -27.09 18.25
CA LYS A 164 4.15 -27.92 19.38
C LYS A 164 3.25 -29.06 18.95
N ASN A 165 2.37 -28.79 17.98
CA ASN A 165 1.43 -29.77 17.43
C ASN A 165 2.07 -30.72 16.41
N GLY A 166 3.40 -30.65 16.25
CA GLY A 166 4.16 -31.49 15.33
C GLY A 166 3.92 -31.19 13.86
N ALA A 167 3.20 -30.11 13.52
CA ALA A 167 2.84 -29.77 12.14
C ALA A 167 4.05 -29.42 11.27
N PHE A 168 5.21 -29.13 11.88
CA PHE A 168 6.50 -28.94 11.21
C PHE A 168 7.58 -29.96 11.64
N ASN A 169 7.23 -30.99 12.44
CA ASN A 169 8.20 -31.95 12.94
C ASN A 169 8.44 -33.10 11.95
N SER A 170 9.63 -33.11 11.35
CA SER A 170 10.17 -34.14 10.43
C SER A 170 9.36 -34.36 9.14
N ALA A 171 10.01 -34.90 8.12
CA ALA A 171 9.55 -35.10 6.73
C ALA A 171 8.28 -35.97 6.53
N LYS A 172 7.38 -36.09 7.52
CA LYS A 172 6.25 -37.03 7.53
C LYS A 172 4.90 -36.46 7.99
N ASP A 173 4.79 -35.22 8.45
CA ASP A 173 3.47 -34.58 8.67
C ASP A 173 3.31 -33.39 7.71
N PRO A 174 2.59 -33.56 6.60
CA PRO A 174 2.70 -32.67 5.46
C PRO A 174 1.68 -31.53 5.44
N ARG A 175 0.86 -31.31 6.49
CA ARG A 175 -0.41 -30.54 6.42
C ARG A 175 -0.41 -29.23 5.62
N TYR A 176 0.73 -28.53 5.48
CA TYR A 176 0.82 -27.25 4.76
C TYR A 176 1.69 -27.24 3.48
N GLY A 177 2.29 -28.37 3.10
CA GLY A 177 3.00 -28.49 1.82
C GLY A 177 4.40 -27.85 1.77
N PHE A 178 4.95 -27.52 2.94
CA PHE A 178 6.30 -27.01 3.11
C PHE A 178 6.96 -27.59 4.38
N HIS A 179 8.29 -27.55 4.43
CA HIS A 179 9.10 -28.05 5.54
C HIS A 179 10.06 -26.97 6.05
N ILE A 180 10.02 -26.69 7.36
CA ILE A 180 10.99 -25.81 8.01
C ILE A 180 12.05 -26.69 8.71
N PRO A 181 13.35 -26.53 8.39
CA PRO A 181 14.40 -27.28 9.06
C PRO A 181 14.41 -27.08 10.59
N HIS A 182 14.63 -28.18 11.33
CA HIS A 182 14.57 -28.20 12.79
C HIS A 182 15.49 -27.18 13.48
N GLN A 183 16.62 -26.84 12.87
CA GLN A 183 17.55 -25.84 13.41
C GLN A 183 16.90 -24.45 13.58
N LEU A 184 15.91 -24.12 12.74
CA LEU A 184 15.23 -22.83 12.80
C LEU A 184 14.19 -22.73 13.93
N HIS A 185 13.85 -23.84 14.59
CA HIS A 185 12.87 -23.87 15.67
C HIS A 185 13.35 -23.08 16.90
N ASP A 186 14.62 -23.27 17.27
CA ASP A 186 15.20 -22.62 18.44
C ASP A 186 15.30 -21.10 18.25
N VAL A 187 15.63 -20.67 17.03
CA VAL A 187 15.70 -19.24 16.72
C VAL A 187 14.31 -18.59 16.72
N HIS A 188 13.31 -19.26 16.14
CA HIS A 188 11.91 -18.82 16.22
C HIS A 188 11.46 -18.66 17.68
N HIS A 189 11.78 -19.64 18.53
CA HIS A 189 11.48 -19.58 19.96
C HIS A 189 12.16 -18.40 20.66
N ALA A 190 13.41 -18.08 20.31
CA ALA A 190 14.13 -16.92 20.85
C ALA A 190 13.45 -15.60 20.46
N ILE A 191 13.10 -15.43 19.18
CA ILE A 191 12.38 -14.23 18.68
C ILE A 191 11.04 -14.09 19.41
N HIS A 192 10.23 -15.14 19.44
CA HIS A 192 8.93 -15.14 20.12
C HIS A 192 9.05 -14.83 21.61
N SER A 193 9.99 -15.46 22.32
CA SER A 193 10.20 -15.23 23.75
C SER A 193 10.60 -13.79 24.05
N HIS A 194 11.46 -13.19 23.22
CA HIS A 194 11.87 -11.81 23.38
C HIS A 194 10.72 -10.84 23.06
N ALA A 195 10.01 -11.03 21.94
CA ALA A 195 8.85 -10.22 21.58
C ALA A 195 7.74 -10.26 22.65
N LYS A 196 7.52 -11.43 23.28
CA LYS A 196 6.57 -11.59 24.39
C LYS A 196 7.00 -10.88 25.68
N SER A 197 8.30 -10.66 25.88
CA SER A 197 8.85 -9.92 27.03
C SER A 197 8.74 -8.40 26.88
N MET A 198 8.51 -7.91 25.66
CA MET A 198 8.34 -6.49 25.38
C MET A 198 6.92 -6.03 25.76
N PRO A 199 6.73 -4.76 26.19
CA PRO A 199 5.41 -4.21 26.47
C PRO A 199 4.43 -4.38 25.30
N ASP A 200 3.14 -4.59 25.58
CA ASP A 200 2.12 -4.72 24.53
C ASP A 200 1.96 -3.42 23.71
N ASP A 201 2.08 -2.27 24.36
CA ASP A 201 2.09 -0.96 23.71
C ASP A 201 3.50 -0.61 23.19
N PRO A 202 3.70 -0.52 21.85
CA PRO A 202 5.01 -0.26 21.27
C PRO A 202 5.62 1.08 21.64
N ARG A 203 4.82 2.04 22.13
CA ARG A 203 5.31 3.33 22.61
C ARG A 203 6.18 3.20 23.86
N HIS A 204 6.13 2.07 24.55
CA HIS A 204 6.96 1.77 25.71
C HIS A 204 8.17 0.88 25.39
N HIS A 205 8.41 0.55 24.11
CA HIS A 205 9.58 -0.23 23.71
C HIS A 205 10.85 0.61 23.84
N THR A 206 11.85 0.08 24.54
CA THR A 206 13.18 0.70 24.60
C THR A 206 13.98 0.36 23.33
N PRO A 207 14.88 1.26 22.89
CA PRO A 207 15.72 0.97 21.73
C PRO A 207 16.57 -0.30 21.87
N ARG A 208 17.01 -0.62 23.10
CA ARG A 208 17.69 -1.88 23.40
C ARG A 208 16.82 -3.09 23.10
N GLN A 209 15.55 -3.09 23.50
CA GLN A 209 14.63 -4.19 23.21
C GLN A 209 14.41 -4.35 21.71
N THR A 210 14.21 -3.25 20.99
CA THR A 210 14.03 -3.27 19.53
C THR A 210 15.30 -3.77 18.82
N ASN A 211 16.50 -3.33 19.25
CA ASN A 211 17.76 -3.80 18.68
C ASN A 211 17.97 -5.30 18.91
N ILE A 212 17.72 -5.80 20.12
CA ILE A 212 17.82 -7.25 20.40
C ILE A 212 16.83 -8.03 19.51
N LEU A 213 15.61 -7.54 19.34
CA LEU A 213 14.63 -8.18 18.45
C LEU A 213 15.16 -8.25 17.01
N ALA A 214 15.66 -7.14 16.48
CA ALA A 214 16.23 -7.07 15.14
C ALA A 214 17.46 -7.98 14.97
N ASP A 215 18.35 -8.04 15.97
CA ASP A 215 19.54 -8.88 15.96
C ASP A 215 19.17 -10.38 15.96
N LEU A 216 18.16 -10.78 16.75
CA LEU A 216 17.64 -12.15 16.76
C LEU A 216 17.04 -12.54 15.41
N ILE A 217 16.27 -11.65 14.79
CA ILE A 217 15.68 -11.87 13.46
C ILE A 217 16.77 -11.98 12.40
N ALA A 218 17.77 -11.08 12.41
CA ALA A 218 18.87 -11.10 11.46
C ALA A 218 19.73 -12.37 11.58
N ALA A 219 19.97 -12.86 12.80
CA ALA A 219 20.65 -14.12 13.02
C ALA A 219 19.85 -15.30 12.45
N ALA A 220 18.53 -15.33 12.67
CA ALA A 220 17.64 -16.33 12.09
C ALA A 220 17.69 -16.33 10.55
N GLN A 221 17.69 -15.14 9.96
CA GLN A 221 17.71 -14.98 8.51
C GLN A 221 19.02 -15.49 7.92
N ALA A 222 20.15 -15.22 8.58
CA ALA A 222 21.44 -15.78 8.17
C ALA A 222 21.45 -17.32 8.22
N GLU A 223 20.77 -17.94 9.20
CA GLU A 223 20.60 -19.39 9.24
C GLU A 223 19.73 -19.91 8.11
N VAL A 224 18.63 -19.23 7.76
CA VAL A 224 17.79 -19.59 6.61
C VAL A 224 18.61 -19.55 5.32
N HIS A 225 19.36 -18.46 5.06
CA HIS A 225 20.20 -18.34 3.87
C HIS A 225 21.30 -19.41 3.80
N ALA A 226 21.86 -19.82 4.94
CA ALA A 226 22.83 -20.91 4.98
C ALA A 226 22.21 -22.27 4.60
N LEU A 227 20.89 -22.41 4.72
CA LEU A 227 20.13 -23.61 4.36
C LEU A 227 19.61 -23.58 2.93
N GLU A 228 19.67 -22.44 2.21
CA GLU A 228 19.29 -22.30 0.79
C GLU A 228 20.35 -22.89 -0.16
N THR A 229 20.74 -24.14 0.10
CA THR A 229 21.64 -24.93 -0.75
C THR A 229 20.92 -25.41 -2.01
N PRO A 230 21.63 -25.64 -3.14
CA PRO A 230 21.01 -26.18 -4.35
C PRO A 230 20.22 -27.48 -4.11
N GLU A 231 20.70 -28.35 -3.21
CA GLU A 231 20.01 -29.59 -2.84
C GLU A 231 18.68 -29.31 -2.14
N ASN A 232 18.63 -28.38 -1.18
CA ASN A 232 17.41 -28.02 -0.47
C ASN A 232 16.43 -27.27 -1.38
N LEU A 233 16.92 -26.42 -2.28
CA LEU A 233 16.08 -25.67 -3.22
C LEU A 233 15.49 -26.56 -4.33
N ALA A 234 16.13 -27.71 -4.63
CA ALA A 234 15.58 -28.69 -5.57
C ALA A 234 14.37 -29.48 -4.99
N ASP A 235 14.24 -29.56 -3.67
CA ASP A 235 13.10 -30.20 -2.98
C ASP A 235 11.95 -29.20 -2.77
N ASP A 236 10.77 -29.49 -3.32
CA ASP A 236 9.63 -28.56 -3.29
C ASP A 236 9.21 -28.18 -1.85
N PRO A 237 8.94 -29.13 -0.92
CA PRO A 237 8.58 -28.76 0.44
C PRO A 237 9.66 -27.95 1.16
N CYS A 238 10.94 -28.32 1.04
CA CYS A 238 12.04 -27.62 1.70
C CYS A 238 12.23 -26.20 1.13
N ARG A 239 12.28 -26.03 -0.20
CA ARG A 239 12.37 -24.72 -0.86
C ARG A 239 11.26 -23.78 -0.40
N ARG A 240 10.01 -24.24 -0.45
CA ARG A 240 8.83 -23.44 -0.06
C ARG A 240 8.91 -23.02 1.40
N GLY A 241 9.38 -23.91 2.28
CA GLY A 241 9.55 -23.62 3.70
C GLY A 241 10.65 -22.60 3.99
N LEU A 242 11.79 -22.72 3.31
CA LEU A 242 12.89 -21.76 3.40
C LEU A 242 12.49 -20.37 2.88
N PHE A 243 11.85 -20.30 1.71
CA PHE A 243 11.40 -19.02 1.16
C PHE A 243 10.30 -18.36 2.01
N LEU A 244 9.36 -19.13 2.56
CA LEU A 244 8.38 -18.60 3.53
C LEU A 244 9.07 -18.06 4.80
N ALA A 245 10.07 -18.77 5.31
CA ALA A 245 10.83 -18.32 6.48
C ALA A 245 11.61 -17.04 6.18
N ASP A 246 12.29 -16.95 5.03
CA ASP A 246 13.04 -15.75 4.63
C ASP A 246 12.12 -14.54 4.43
N LEU A 247 10.96 -14.71 3.77
CA LEU A 247 9.95 -13.66 3.62
C LEU A 247 9.40 -13.21 4.98
N ALA A 248 9.07 -14.15 5.86
CA ALA A 248 8.55 -13.83 7.19
C ALA A 248 9.59 -13.10 8.06
N LEU A 249 10.86 -13.51 8.00
CA LEU A 249 11.95 -12.86 8.73
C LEU A 249 12.28 -11.48 8.17
N GLY A 250 12.30 -11.31 6.84
CA GLY A 250 12.44 -9.99 6.21
C GLY A 250 11.29 -9.04 6.57
N TYR A 251 10.04 -9.53 6.53
CA TYR A 251 8.89 -8.79 7.06
C TYR A 251 9.12 -8.38 8.52
N MET A 252 9.47 -9.32 9.39
CA MET A 252 9.65 -9.03 10.82
C MET A 252 10.80 -8.05 11.07
N TYR A 253 11.92 -8.20 10.35
CA TYR A 253 13.07 -7.31 10.46
C TYR A 253 12.70 -5.88 10.05
N GLY A 254 12.05 -5.73 8.88
CA GLY A 254 11.60 -4.43 8.40
C GLY A 254 10.60 -3.76 9.34
N MET A 255 9.67 -4.53 9.91
CA MET A 255 8.73 -4.01 10.92
C MET A 255 9.44 -3.58 12.21
N ALA A 256 10.40 -4.38 12.70
CA ALA A 256 11.14 -4.09 13.93
C ALA A 256 12.13 -2.92 13.78
N THR A 257 12.68 -2.69 12.58
CA THR A 257 13.67 -1.63 12.32
C THR A 257 13.05 -0.35 11.76
N SER A 258 11.76 -0.37 11.43
CA SER A 258 10.97 0.80 11.04
C SER A 258 10.17 1.38 12.21
N ASN A 259 9.37 2.40 11.91
CA ASN A 259 8.45 3.01 12.89
C ASN A 259 7.04 2.39 12.83
N ALA A 260 6.84 1.30 12.10
CA ALA A 260 5.51 0.77 11.81
C ALA A 260 4.75 0.35 13.08
N PHE A 261 5.42 -0.18 14.10
CA PHE A 261 4.77 -0.52 15.37
C PHE A 261 4.14 0.67 16.09
N THR A 262 4.70 1.87 15.94
CA THR A 262 4.22 3.09 16.62
C THR A 262 3.39 3.99 15.71
N SER A 263 3.46 3.80 14.40
CA SER A 263 2.90 4.72 13.40
C SER A 263 2.01 4.04 12.36
N GLY A 264 1.76 2.74 12.47
CA GLY A 264 0.96 1.98 11.52
C GLY A 264 1.76 1.57 10.28
N TYR A 265 1.12 0.83 9.37
CA TYR A 265 1.78 0.32 8.17
C TYR A 265 2.00 1.40 7.11
N ASP A 266 1.23 2.49 7.08
CA ASP A 266 1.31 3.50 6.01
C ASP A 266 2.69 4.16 5.90
N VAL A 267 3.46 4.21 7.00
CA VAL A 267 4.84 4.74 7.00
C VAL A 267 5.80 3.93 6.12
N LEU A 268 5.38 2.73 5.72
CA LEU A 268 6.13 1.85 4.82
C LEU A 268 5.74 2.06 3.36
N ASP A 269 4.61 2.70 3.05
CA ASP A 269 4.11 2.86 1.67
C ASP A 269 4.97 3.76 0.79
N GLN A 270 5.91 4.48 1.39
CA GLN A 270 6.99 5.17 0.68
C GLN A 270 7.91 4.21 -0.09
N TRP A 271 7.89 2.90 0.21
CA TRP A 271 8.70 1.89 -0.47
C TRP A 271 7.80 0.96 -1.28
N GLU A 272 8.37 0.44 -2.37
CA GLU A 272 7.81 -0.71 -3.09
C GLU A 272 7.94 -1.96 -2.19
N PHE A 273 6.97 -2.86 -2.23
CA PHE A 273 6.86 -4.02 -1.34
C PHE A 273 8.09 -4.95 -1.38
N SER A 274 8.51 -5.37 -2.57
CA SER A 274 9.69 -6.24 -2.70
C SER A 274 11.00 -5.51 -2.45
N ASP A 275 11.09 -4.20 -2.76
CA ASP A 275 12.25 -3.39 -2.37
C ASP A 275 12.36 -3.25 -0.84
N PHE A 276 11.23 -3.15 -0.13
CA PHE A 276 11.20 -3.13 1.32
C PHE A 276 11.71 -4.44 1.93
N LEU A 277 11.24 -5.58 1.42
CA LEU A 277 11.69 -6.89 1.89
C LEU A 277 13.18 -7.12 1.57
N ARG A 278 13.64 -6.71 0.38
CA ARG A 278 15.06 -6.76 0.00
C ARG A 278 15.94 -5.93 0.94
N GLN A 279 15.53 -4.69 1.25
CA GLN A 279 16.25 -3.85 2.21
C GLN A 279 16.25 -4.46 3.62
N SER A 280 15.23 -5.26 3.94
CA SER A 280 15.08 -5.99 5.20
C SER A 280 15.79 -7.34 5.22
N GLY A 281 16.58 -7.67 4.18
CA GLY A 281 17.46 -8.83 4.14
C GLY A 281 16.92 -10.05 3.39
N THR A 282 15.71 -10.03 2.84
CA THR A 282 15.17 -11.16 2.06
C THR A 282 15.99 -11.42 0.80
N SER A 283 16.25 -12.69 0.48
CA SER A 283 16.98 -13.13 -0.72
C SER A 283 16.22 -12.82 -2.01
N ASP A 284 16.95 -12.56 -3.10
CA ASP A 284 16.32 -12.32 -4.41
C ASP A 284 15.53 -13.55 -4.89
N ALA A 285 15.98 -14.77 -4.56
CA ALA A 285 15.29 -16.01 -4.90
C ALA A 285 13.89 -16.08 -4.25
N ALA A 286 13.75 -15.70 -2.98
CA ALA A 286 12.45 -15.65 -2.31
C ALA A 286 11.58 -14.49 -2.81
N LEU A 287 12.17 -13.38 -3.27
CA LEU A 287 11.45 -12.23 -3.83
C LEU A 287 10.91 -12.48 -5.25
N GLU A 288 11.60 -13.28 -6.05
CA GLU A 288 11.17 -13.70 -7.38
C GLU A 288 10.18 -14.87 -7.36
N TRP A 289 9.94 -15.43 -6.18
CA TRP A 289 9.08 -16.60 -5.99
C TRP A 289 7.58 -16.29 -6.14
N VAL A 290 6.81 -17.32 -6.50
CA VAL A 290 5.38 -17.20 -6.83
C VAL A 290 4.53 -16.63 -5.69
N ALA A 291 4.93 -16.80 -4.43
CA ALA A 291 4.20 -16.22 -3.30
C ALA A 291 4.19 -14.68 -3.34
N VAL A 292 5.31 -14.07 -3.73
CA VAL A 292 5.41 -12.60 -3.90
C VAL A 292 4.71 -12.17 -5.18
N ARG A 293 4.87 -12.92 -6.28
CA ARG A 293 4.12 -12.69 -7.53
C ARG A 293 2.60 -12.68 -7.29
N GLY A 294 2.09 -13.67 -6.58
CA GLY A 294 0.67 -13.81 -6.25
C GLY A 294 0.12 -12.64 -5.44
N CYS A 295 0.96 -11.97 -4.62
CA CYS A 295 0.56 -10.72 -3.95
C CYS A 295 0.26 -9.61 -4.97
N TYR A 296 1.04 -9.51 -6.05
CA TYR A 296 0.79 -8.53 -7.12
C TYR A 296 -0.39 -8.95 -7.98
N ASP A 297 -0.50 -10.21 -8.39
CA ASP A 297 -1.61 -10.69 -9.23
C ASP A 297 -2.96 -10.49 -8.53
N PHE A 298 -3.04 -10.77 -7.21
CA PHE A 298 -4.26 -10.62 -6.41
C PHE A 298 -4.82 -9.18 -6.41
N VAL A 299 -3.97 -8.17 -6.61
CA VAL A 299 -4.36 -6.76 -6.66
C VAL A 299 -4.05 -6.12 -8.01
N PHE A 300 -3.84 -6.93 -9.06
CA PHE A 300 -3.42 -6.49 -10.39
C PHE A 300 -2.28 -5.44 -10.37
N GLY A 301 -1.31 -5.60 -9.45
CA GLY A 301 -0.27 -4.65 -9.08
C GLY A 301 0.79 -4.38 -10.15
N PHE A 302 0.40 -4.29 -11.42
CA PHE A 302 1.28 -4.11 -12.58
C PHE A 302 0.90 -2.83 -13.32
N PRO A 303 1.60 -1.71 -13.09
CA PRO A 303 1.35 -0.46 -13.78
C PRO A 303 1.34 -0.63 -15.30
N PHE A 304 0.39 0.01 -15.98
CA PHE A 304 0.16 -0.11 -17.43
C PHE A 304 -0.19 -1.53 -17.92
N GLY A 305 -0.47 -2.46 -17.00
CA GLY A 305 -0.76 -3.86 -17.32
C GLY A 305 0.45 -4.65 -17.81
N ASN A 306 1.67 -4.17 -17.54
CA ASN A 306 2.90 -4.85 -17.96
C ASN A 306 3.40 -5.79 -16.86
N THR A 307 3.19 -7.08 -17.09
CA THR A 307 3.54 -8.16 -16.17
C THR A 307 4.93 -8.77 -16.40
N GLU A 308 5.66 -8.31 -17.43
CA GLU A 308 7.07 -8.61 -17.65
C GLU A 308 7.99 -7.76 -16.74
N ARG A 309 7.45 -6.68 -16.17
CA ARG A 309 8.15 -5.83 -15.20
C ARG A 309 7.81 -6.25 -13.77
N GLN A 310 8.69 -5.88 -12.84
CA GLN A 310 8.43 -5.97 -11.42
C GLN A 310 7.08 -5.30 -11.08
N GLY A 311 6.28 -5.97 -10.26
CA GLY A 311 5.06 -5.40 -9.71
C GLY A 311 5.33 -4.13 -8.89
N ASN A 312 4.27 -3.39 -8.59
CA ASN A 312 4.35 -2.17 -7.80
C ASN A 312 3.18 -2.09 -6.83
N SER A 313 3.50 -2.28 -5.55
CA SER A 313 2.58 -2.07 -4.45
C SER A 313 3.30 -1.36 -3.31
N GLY A 314 2.62 -0.44 -2.62
CA GLY A 314 3.14 0.16 -1.39
C GLY A 314 3.36 -0.92 -0.34
N ALA A 315 4.55 -0.95 0.27
CA ALA A 315 4.92 -2.00 1.20
C ALA A 315 3.97 -2.09 2.41
N GLY A 316 3.51 -0.96 2.93
CA GLY A 316 2.58 -0.90 4.05
C GLY A 316 1.22 -1.51 3.70
N THR A 317 0.67 -1.12 2.55
CA THR A 317 -0.59 -1.61 2.02
C THR A 317 -0.52 -3.12 1.74
N ALA A 318 0.55 -3.59 1.09
CA ALA A 318 0.76 -5.01 0.80
C ALA A 318 0.87 -5.85 2.08
N ILE A 319 1.73 -5.45 3.01
CA ILE A 319 1.94 -6.14 4.29
C ILE A 319 0.64 -6.19 5.08
N ARG A 320 -0.08 -5.07 5.18
CA ARG A 320 -1.36 -4.99 5.90
C ARG A 320 -2.38 -5.95 5.29
N ALA A 321 -2.57 -5.90 3.98
CA ALA A 321 -3.55 -6.73 3.28
C ALA A 321 -3.22 -8.22 3.40
N MET A 322 -1.96 -8.61 3.16
CA MET A 322 -1.54 -10.01 3.20
C MET A 322 -1.55 -10.59 4.62
N SER A 323 -1.13 -9.80 5.62
CA SER A 323 -1.20 -10.23 7.03
C SER A 323 -2.65 -10.45 7.46
N ARG A 324 -3.58 -9.58 7.06
CA ARG A 324 -5.01 -9.76 7.36
C ARG A 324 -5.60 -10.96 6.62
N LEU A 325 -5.25 -11.15 5.35
CA LEU A 325 -5.70 -12.27 4.53
C LEU A 325 -5.37 -13.62 5.17
N ILE A 326 -4.15 -13.77 5.72
CA ILE A 326 -3.67 -15.05 6.24
C ILE A 326 -3.98 -15.21 7.74
N PHE A 327 -3.94 -14.14 8.55
CA PHE A 327 -3.96 -14.26 10.01
C PHE A 327 -5.20 -13.66 10.70
N THR A 328 -6.12 -13.03 9.96
CA THR A 328 -7.33 -12.44 10.53
C THR A 328 -8.62 -12.80 9.80
N TYR A 329 -8.63 -13.84 8.99
CA TYR A 329 -9.87 -14.30 8.35
C TYR A 329 -10.84 -14.93 9.37
N SER A 330 -12.14 -14.80 9.10
CA SER A 330 -13.22 -15.47 9.83
C SER A 330 -13.75 -16.65 9.01
N THR A 331 -13.97 -17.80 9.64
CA THR A 331 -14.33 -19.08 9.03
C THR A 331 -13.28 -19.67 8.08
N ALA A 332 -12.97 -19.01 6.97
CA ALA A 332 -12.06 -19.47 5.93
C ALA A 332 -11.40 -18.29 5.21
N ILE A 333 -10.26 -18.51 4.55
CA ILE A 333 -9.52 -17.44 3.84
C ILE A 333 -10.37 -16.75 2.76
N PHE A 334 -11.20 -17.51 2.04
CA PHE A 334 -12.10 -17.00 1.02
C PHE A 334 -13.53 -17.52 1.20
N HIS A 335 -14.49 -16.84 0.60
CA HIS A 335 -15.88 -17.27 0.51
C HIS A 335 -16.36 -17.14 -0.93
N LYS A 336 -16.94 -18.21 -1.48
CA LYS A 336 -17.59 -18.22 -2.79
C LYS A 336 -19.02 -17.72 -2.68
N MET A 337 -19.33 -16.71 -3.47
CA MET A 337 -20.71 -16.29 -3.71
C MET A 337 -21.48 -17.41 -4.42
N GLN A 338 -22.73 -17.61 -4.05
CA GLN A 338 -23.60 -18.69 -4.57
C GLN A 338 -24.50 -18.23 -5.73
N ALA A 339 -24.17 -17.09 -6.34
CA ALA A 339 -24.62 -16.56 -7.63
C ALA A 339 -23.55 -15.54 -8.11
N GLY A 340 -23.82 -14.81 -9.18
CA GLY A 340 -22.95 -13.70 -9.60
C GLY A 340 -22.88 -12.58 -8.56
N MET A 341 -21.83 -11.75 -8.61
CA MET A 341 -21.64 -10.67 -7.64
C MET A 341 -22.79 -9.64 -7.69
N GLY A 342 -23.30 -9.34 -8.88
CA GLY A 342 -24.50 -8.53 -9.09
C GLY A 342 -25.68 -9.01 -8.26
N ASP A 343 -25.99 -10.30 -8.35
CA ASP A 343 -27.18 -10.90 -7.72
C ASP A 343 -26.98 -11.15 -6.22
N THR A 344 -25.74 -11.39 -5.81
CA THR A 344 -25.38 -11.70 -4.42
C THR A 344 -25.23 -10.43 -3.58
N ILE A 345 -24.77 -9.32 -4.16
CA ILE A 345 -24.44 -8.09 -3.42
C ILE A 345 -25.40 -6.97 -3.76
N PHE A 346 -25.45 -6.58 -5.03
CA PHE A 346 -26.15 -5.39 -5.48
C PHE A 346 -27.66 -5.62 -5.58
N GLY A 347 -28.10 -6.86 -5.88
CA GLY A 347 -29.51 -7.25 -5.86
C GLY A 347 -30.16 -7.03 -4.49
N PRO A 348 -29.62 -7.58 -3.39
CA PRO A 348 -30.11 -7.33 -2.03
C PRO A 348 -30.11 -5.85 -1.66
N TYR A 349 -28.99 -5.13 -1.88
CA TYR A 349 -28.92 -3.70 -1.58
C TYR A 349 -29.98 -2.91 -2.35
N TYR A 350 -30.12 -3.13 -3.66
CA TYR A 350 -31.11 -2.44 -4.48
C TYR A 350 -32.53 -2.67 -3.96
N GLN A 351 -32.91 -3.92 -3.71
CA GLN A 351 -34.27 -4.26 -3.24
C GLN A 351 -34.58 -3.59 -1.90
N VAL A 352 -33.66 -3.69 -0.92
CA VAL A 352 -33.84 -3.08 0.41
C VAL A 352 -33.89 -1.56 0.30
N LEU A 353 -32.91 -0.94 -0.37
CA LEU A 353 -32.82 0.52 -0.48
C LEU A 353 -34.03 1.11 -1.22
N ARG A 354 -34.48 0.47 -2.29
CA ARG A 354 -35.69 0.88 -3.02
C ARG A 354 -36.93 0.78 -2.13
N LYS A 355 -37.09 -0.32 -1.38
CA LYS A 355 -38.22 -0.50 -0.44
C LYS A 355 -38.22 0.56 0.66
N LEU A 356 -37.04 1.00 1.06
CA LEU A 356 -36.82 2.06 2.04
C LEU A 356 -37.08 3.48 1.48
N GLY A 357 -37.25 3.62 0.16
CA GLY A 357 -37.59 4.90 -0.49
C GLY A 357 -36.42 5.63 -1.14
N VAL A 358 -35.25 4.99 -1.27
CA VAL A 358 -34.15 5.51 -2.10
C VAL A 358 -34.55 5.47 -3.57
N LYS A 359 -34.31 6.56 -4.29
CA LYS A 359 -34.60 6.69 -5.73
C LYS A 359 -33.40 6.26 -6.56
N PHE A 360 -33.64 5.61 -7.69
CA PHE A 360 -32.62 5.19 -8.63
C PHE A 360 -32.95 5.74 -10.02
N GLU A 361 -32.04 6.53 -10.57
CA GLU A 361 -32.11 7.11 -11.91
C GLU A 361 -31.07 6.41 -12.79
N PHE A 362 -31.51 5.40 -13.55
CA PHE A 362 -30.69 4.65 -14.49
C PHE A 362 -30.46 5.43 -15.80
N PHE A 363 -29.47 5.00 -16.60
CA PHE A 363 -29.10 5.64 -17.85
C PHE A 363 -28.70 7.12 -17.70
N CYS A 364 -28.19 7.52 -16.53
CA CYS A 364 -27.82 8.90 -16.22
C CYS A 364 -26.31 9.02 -15.99
N ALA A 365 -25.62 9.65 -16.93
CA ALA A 365 -24.18 9.86 -16.88
C ALA A 365 -23.85 11.26 -16.33
N ALA A 366 -23.03 11.35 -15.28
CA ALA A 366 -22.45 12.61 -14.84
C ALA A 366 -21.30 13.00 -15.78
N ARG A 367 -21.13 14.31 -16.03
CA ARG A 367 -20.09 14.86 -16.91
C ARG A 367 -19.13 15.77 -16.19
N ASP A 368 -19.64 16.70 -15.40
CA ASP A 368 -18.82 17.73 -14.76
C ASP A 368 -19.44 18.16 -13.43
N LEU A 369 -18.61 18.27 -12.39
CA LEU A 369 -18.95 18.94 -11.14
C LEU A 369 -18.45 20.38 -11.22
N HIS A 370 -19.38 21.32 -11.09
CA HIS A 370 -19.07 22.75 -11.16
C HIS A 370 -19.07 23.38 -9.78
N LEU A 371 -18.05 24.19 -9.51
CA LEU A 371 -17.91 24.92 -8.26
C LEU A 371 -18.81 26.16 -8.23
N ASP A 372 -19.15 26.60 -7.02
CA ASP A 372 -19.73 27.93 -6.80
C ASP A 372 -18.71 29.05 -7.10
N ALA A 373 -19.18 30.30 -7.06
CA ALA A 373 -18.37 31.46 -7.40
C ALA A 373 -17.15 31.65 -6.48
N ASP A 374 -17.24 31.17 -5.24
CA ASP A 374 -16.17 31.26 -4.23
C ASP A 374 -15.20 30.06 -4.30
N GLY A 375 -15.55 29.00 -5.04
CA GLY A 375 -14.75 27.80 -5.19
C GLY A 375 -14.78 26.87 -3.97
N ILE A 376 -15.80 27.00 -3.11
CA ILE A 376 -15.86 26.31 -1.81
C ILE A 376 -16.81 25.10 -1.81
N GLY A 377 -17.80 25.06 -2.69
CA GLY A 377 -18.76 23.97 -2.78
C GLY A 377 -19.17 23.65 -4.21
N ILE A 378 -19.86 22.52 -4.40
CA ILE A 378 -20.47 22.12 -5.67
C ILE A 378 -21.80 22.85 -5.83
N ASP A 379 -21.92 23.64 -6.90
CA ASP A 379 -23.11 24.44 -7.24
C ASP A 379 -24.03 23.69 -8.20
N ARG A 380 -23.47 22.99 -9.20
CA ARG A 380 -24.23 22.27 -10.21
C ARG A 380 -23.48 21.06 -10.75
N LEU A 381 -24.22 20.08 -11.25
CA LEU A 381 -23.69 18.91 -11.96
C LEU A 381 -24.24 18.88 -13.38
N SER A 382 -23.36 18.77 -14.37
CA SER A 382 -23.74 18.50 -15.76
C SER A 382 -24.01 17.01 -15.93
N MET A 383 -25.18 16.66 -16.47
CA MET A 383 -25.66 15.29 -16.62
C MET A 383 -26.10 15.00 -18.07
N VAL A 384 -26.09 13.73 -18.47
CA VAL A 384 -26.63 13.23 -19.73
C VAL A 384 -27.52 12.04 -19.47
N ARG A 385 -28.79 12.13 -19.90
CA ARG A 385 -29.73 11.00 -19.94
C ARG A 385 -29.50 10.24 -21.25
N GLN A 386 -28.92 9.05 -21.14
CA GLN A 386 -28.51 8.23 -22.28
C GLN A 386 -29.67 7.52 -22.97
N ALA A 387 -30.71 7.16 -22.23
CA ALA A 387 -31.94 6.58 -22.75
C ALA A 387 -33.15 7.08 -21.95
N ALA A 388 -34.28 7.25 -22.61
CA ALA A 388 -35.55 7.57 -21.97
C ALA A 388 -36.34 6.30 -21.68
N ILE A 389 -37.01 6.26 -20.52
CA ILE A 389 -37.88 5.16 -20.11
C ILE A 389 -39.29 5.42 -20.68
N LYS A 390 -39.94 4.39 -21.23
CA LYS A 390 -41.27 4.53 -21.88
C LYS A 390 -42.34 5.00 -20.91
N ASP A 391 -42.52 4.27 -19.80
CA ASP A 391 -43.56 4.49 -18.81
C ASP A 391 -43.02 4.14 -17.41
N GLY A 392 -43.36 4.93 -16.39
CA GLY A 392 -43.04 4.63 -14.99
C GLY A 392 -41.55 4.69 -14.64
N THR A 393 -41.10 3.79 -13.76
CA THR A 393 -39.70 3.63 -13.34
C THR A 393 -39.10 2.40 -13.99
N TYR A 394 -37.82 2.46 -14.37
CA TYR A 394 -37.11 1.29 -14.89
C TYR A 394 -37.00 0.20 -13.83
N GLU A 395 -37.45 -1.01 -14.17
CA GLU A 395 -37.37 -2.21 -13.32
C GLU A 395 -36.20 -3.06 -13.81
N PRO A 396 -35.04 -3.07 -13.13
CA PRO A 396 -33.80 -3.58 -13.71
C PRO A 396 -33.58 -5.09 -13.50
N LEU A 397 -34.40 -5.75 -12.68
CA LEU A 397 -34.21 -7.16 -12.31
C LEU A 397 -35.15 -8.08 -13.10
N VAL A 398 -34.64 -9.24 -13.48
CA VAL A 398 -35.40 -10.37 -14.05
C VAL A 398 -35.37 -11.55 -13.08
N ASP A 399 -36.41 -12.39 -13.09
CA ASP A 399 -36.41 -13.63 -12.31
C ASP A 399 -35.71 -14.74 -13.10
N VAL A 400 -34.72 -15.40 -12.47
CA VAL A 400 -34.06 -16.60 -12.98
C VAL A 400 -34.04 -17.62 -11.85
N GLU A 401 -34.72 -18.75 -12.04
CA GLU A 401 -34.80 -19.82 -11.02
C GLU A 401 -35.26 -19.31 -9.63
N ASN A 402 -36.26 -18.42 -9.58
CA ASN A 402 -36.76 -17.77 -8.36
C ASN A 402 -35.74 -16.85 -7.65
N LEU A 403 -34.75 -16.36 -8.38
CA LEU A 403 -33.79 -15.36 -7.91
C LEU A 403 -33.92 -14.08 -8.74
N PRO A 404 -34.18 -12.92 -8.11
CA PRO A 404 -34.07 -11.61 -8.76
C PRO A 404 -32.61 -11.33 -9.17
N CYS A 405 -32.37 -11.26 -10.48
CA CYS A 405 -31.04 -11.16 -11.08
C CYS A 405 -30.91 -9.97 -12.04
N TRP A 406 -29.69 -9.48 -12.24
CA TRP A 406 -29.41 -8.43 -13.22
C TRP A 406 -29.21 -9.03 -14.62
N PRO A 407 -29.87 -8.51 -15.67
CA PRO A 407 -29.63 -8.97 -17.04
C PRO A 407 -28.28 -8.46 -17.58
N SER A 408 -27.68 -9.22 -18.49
CA SER A 408 -26.43 -8.87 -19.20
C SER A 408 -26.59 -7.72 -20.21
N GLU A 409 -27.82 -7.41 -20.61
CA GLU A 409 -28.18 -6.28 -21.46
C GLU A 409 -29.33 -5.48 -20.81
N PRO A 410 -29.54 -4.21 -21.20
CA PRO A 410 -30.76 -3.48 -20.87
C PRO A 410 -32.03 -4.24 -21.23
N LEU A 411 -33.10 -4.02 -20.45
CA LEU A 411 -34.45 -4.43 -20.83
C LEU A 411 -34.99 -3.44 -21.85
N TRP A 412 -34.62 -3.67 -23.11
CA TRP A 412 -34.86 -2.79 -24.25
C TRP A 412 -36.33 -2.44 -24.46
N ASP A 413 -37.25 -3.31 -24.07
CA ASP A 413 -38.69 -3.11 -24.15
C ASP A 413 -39.18 -1.98 -23.24
N GLN A 414 -38.47 -1.67 -22.15
CA GLN A 414 -38.76 -0.54 -21.26
C GLN A 414 -38.23 0.80 -21.78
N LEU A 415 -37.39 0.82 -22.81
CA LEU A 415 -36.73 2.03 -23.33
C LEU A 415 -37.41 2.58 -24.57
N VAL A 416 -37.55 3.91 -24.64
CA VAL A 416 -37.94 4.62 -25.87
C VAL A 416 -36.90 4.32 -26.94
N ASP A 417 -37.35 3.90 -28.14
CA ASP A 417 -36.49 3.46 -29.25
C ASP A 417 -35.52 2.31 -28.90
N GLY A 418 -35.83 1.48 -27.89
CA GLY A 418 -34.95 0.41 -27.41
C GLY A 418 -34.44 -0.55 -28.49
N GLU A 419 -35.29 -0.98 -29.43
CA GLU A 419 -34.88 -1.86 -30.55
C GLU A 419 -33.83 -1.22 -31.45
N LYS A 420 -33.93 0.11 -31.67
CA LYS A 420 -32.94 0.85 -32.45
C LYS A 420 -31.63 0.98 -31.67
N LEU A 421 -31.69 1.35 -30.39
CA LEU A 421 -30.51 1.46 -29.52
C LEU A 421 -29.75 0.12 -29.45
N LYS A 422 -30.48 -0.99 -29.38
CA LYS A 422 -29.92 -2.34 -29.46
C LYS A 422 -29.23 -2.60 -30.80
N ALA A 423 -29.91 -2.29 -31.92
CA ALA A 423 -29.36 -2.49 -33.26
C ALA A 423 -28.11 -1.62 -33.53
N ASP A 424 -28.05 -0.42 -32.94
CA ASP A 424 -26.91 0.50 -33.01
C ASP A 424 -25.72 0.03 -32.14
N GLY A 425 -25.90 -1.00 -31.29
CA GLY A 425 -24.85 -1.58 -30.45
C GLY A 425 -24.37 -0.66 -29.33
N VAL A 426 -25.28 0.14 -28.77
CA VAL A 426 -24.94 1.11 -27.70
C VAL A 426 -24.56 0.38 -26.41
N ASP A 427 -23.37 0.66 -25.89
CA ASP A 427 -22.96 0.27 -24.55
C ASP A 427 -23.04 1.49 -23.61
N PHE A 428 -24.04 1.49 -22.73
CA PHE A 428 -24.28 2.59 -21.79
C PHE A 428 -23.25 2.67 -20.66
N GLU A 429 -22.53 1.58 -20.36
CA GLU A 429 -21.56 1.50 -19.27
C GLU A 429 -20.12 1.83 -19.75
N CYS A 430 -19.88 1.90 -21.07
CA CYS A 430 -18.56 2.17 -21.64
C CYS A 430 -18.26 3.67 -21.73
N GLU A 431 -17.20 4.11 -21.03
CA GLU A 431 -16.74 5.50 -21.02
C GLU A 431 -15.66 5.83 -22.07
N LYS A 432 -15.53 4.99 -23.11
CA LYS A 432 -14.57 5.23 -24.21
C LYS A 432 -14.86 6.54 -24.95
N ASP A 433 -16.15 6.78 -25.21
CA ASP A 433 -16.66 7.99 -25.84
C ASP A 433 -17.50 8.78 -24.84
N PRO A 434 -17.62 10.12 -24.99
CA PRO A 434 -18.58 10.89 -24.20
C PRO A 434 -20.01 10.34 -24.36
N PRO A 435 -20.80 10.28 -23.27
CA PRO A 435 -22.16 9.76 -23.32
C PRO A 435 -23.02 10.62 -24.24
N ARG A 436 -23.92 9.97 -24.97
CA ARG A 436 -24.84 10.60 -25.91
C ARG A 436 -26.24 10.58 -25.33
N GLY A 437 -27.05 11.60 -25.64
CA GLY A 437 -28.43 11.67 -25.19
C GLY A 437 -28.86 13.10 -24.85
N GLU A 438 -29.84 13.21 -23.95
CA GLU A 438 -30.40 14.49 -23.52
C GLU A 438 -29.56 15.07 -22.36
N ALA A 439 -28.98 16.25 -22.56
CA ALA A 439 -28.25 16.96 -21.50
C ALA A 439 -29.23 17.63 -20.51
N PHE A 440 -28.92 17.54 -19.22
CA PHE A 440 -29.63 18.25 -18.15
C PHE A 440 -28.68 18.62 -17.02
N GLU A 441 -29.13 19.45 -16.09
CA GLU A 441 -28.32 19.87 -14.93
C GLU A 441 -29.06 19.56 -13.63
N LEU A 442 -28.29 19.24 -12.59
CA LEU A 442 -28.74 19.25 -11.20
C LEU A 442 -28.17 20.48 -10.52
N ARG A 443 -28.97 21.19 -9.72
CA ARG A 443 -28.60 22.46 -9.05
C ARG A 443 -28.70 22.38 -7.54
N ARG A 444 -27.74 23.00 -6.84
CA ARG A 444 -27.72 23.07 -5.37
C ARG A 444 -28.95 23.83 -4.85
N GLY A 445 -29.60 23.31 -3.82
CA GLY A 445 -30.84 23.85 -3.23
C GLY A 445 -32.13 23.50 -3.99
N GLU A 446 -32.02 23.08 -5.25
CA GLU A 446 -33.15 22.64 -6.09
C GLU A 446 -33.21 21.12 -6.19
N ASP A 447 -32.12 20.48 -6.60
CA ASP A 447 -32.07 19.03 -6.86
C ASP A 447 -31.22 18.30 -5.81
N PHE A 448 -30.20 18.95 -5.27
CA PHE A 448 -29.33 18.41 -4.23
C PHE A 448 -28.90 19.48 -3.24
N ASP A 449 -28.55 19.09 -2.03
CA ASP A 449 -27.83 19.90 -1.06
C ASP A 449 -26.40 19.38 -0.88
N VAL A 450 -26.26 18.05 -0.94
CA VAL A 450 -25.00 17.31 -0.76
C VAL A 450 -24.79 16.35 -1.94
N VAL A 451 -23.54 16.20 -2.34
CA VAL A 451 -23.09 15.23 -3.35
C VAL A 451 -22.26 14.14 -2.67
N LEU A 452 -22.63 12.89 -2.91
CA LEU A 452 -21.78 11.73 -2.63
C LEU A 452 -21.21 11.22 -3.96
N LEU A 453 -19.90 11.42 -4.15
CA LEU A 453 -19.19 10.99 -5.34
C LEU A 453 -18.69 9.56 -5.17
N GLY A 454 -19.44 8.63 -5.75
CA GLY A 454 -19.19 7.18 -5.76
C GLY A 454 -18.54 6.64 -7.04
N ALA A 455 -18.11 7.54 -7.95
CA ALA A 455 -17.47 7.17 -9.21
C ALA A 455 -16.07 6.58 -8.97
N SER A 456 -15.65 5.65 -9.84
CA SER A 456 -14.30 5.09 -9.80
C SER A 456 -13.25 6.14 -10.17
N LEU A 457 -12.02 5.94 -9.71
CA LEU A 457 -10.89 6.83 -10.01
C LEU A 457 -10.69 7.06 -11.50
N GLY A 458 -10.93 6.04 -12.35
CA GLY A 458 -10.78 6.17 -13.79
C GLY A 458 -11.76 7.14 -14.45
N SER A 459 -12.92 7.41 -13.83
CA SER A 459 -13.91 8.36 -14.33
C SER A 459 -13.66 9.80 -13.82
N LEU A 460 -12.93 9.96 -12.71
CA LEU A 460 -12.75 11.26 -12.06
C LEU A 460 -12.05 12.32 -12.93
N PRO A 461 -11.07 12.00 -13.80
CA PRO A 461 -10.45 13.00 -14.69
C PRO A 461 -11.46 13.74 -15.57
N TYR A 462 -12.57 13.09 -15.94
CA TYR A 462 -13.65 13.71 -16.71
C TYR A 462 -14.53 14.59 -15.83
N LEU A 463 -14.87 14.11 -14.62
CA LEU A 463 -15.85 14.73 -13.71
C LEU A 463 -15.31 15.94 -12.92
N SER A 464 -14.00 15.98 -12.65
CA SER A 464 -13.42 16.83 -11.59
C SER A 464 -12.48 17.92 -12.11
N GLY A 465 -12.64 18.34 -13.37
CA GLY A 465 -11.76 19.32 -14.02
C GLY A 465 -11.63 20.65 -13.27
N GLU A 466 -12.73 21.18 -12.72
CA GLU A 466 -12.70 22.39 -11.89
C GLU A 466 -12.07 22.13 -10.51
N LEU A 467 -12.41 21.02 -9.87
CA LEU A 467 -11.88 20.62 -8.55
C LEU A 467 -10.35 20.47 -8.60
N SER A 468 -9.82 19.83 -9.65
CA SER A 468 -8.37 19.67 -9.85
C SER A 468 -7.64 20.99 -10.10
N LYS A 469 -8.31 22.00 -10.69
CA LYS A 469 -7.74 23.34 -10.87
C LYS A 469 -7.73 24.12 -9.56
N ALA A 470 -8.81 24.01 -8.79
CA ALA A 470 -8.96 24.70 -7.51
C ALA A 470 -8.09 24.09 -6.39
N SER A 471 -7.90 22.76 -6.36
CA SER A 471 -7.23 22.06 -5.28
C SER A 471 -5.98 21.28 -5.74
N PRO A 472 -4.77 21.67 -5.27
CA PRO A 472 -3.56 20.88 -5.49
C PRO A 472 -3.65 19.45 -4.95
N ARG A 473 -4.42 19.21 -3.88
CA ARG A 473 -4.62 17.86 -3.33
C ARG A 473 -5.36 16.96 -4.33
N TRP A 474 -6.43 17.46 -4.95
CA TRP A 474 -7.15 16.74 -6.01
C TRP A 474 -6.25 16.42 -7.20
N ARG A 475 -5.51 17.41 -7.69
CA ARG A 475 -4.56 17.22 -8.79
C ARG A 475 -3.51 16.15 -8.46
N MET A 476 -2.99 16.14 -7.22
CA MET A 476 -2.02 15.13 -6.80
C MET A 476 -2.65 13.75 -6.64
N MET A 477 -3.88 13.65 -6.13
CA MET A 477 -4.59 12.37 -6.08
C MET A 477 -4.76 11.77 -7.48
N LEU A 478 -5.27 12.56 -8.44
CA LEU A 478 -5.49 12.12 -9.83
C LEU A 478 -4.17 11.75 -10.54
N ASP A 479 -3.08 12.45 -10.23
CA ASP A 479 -1.76 12.16 -10.80
C ASP A 479 -1.10 10.95 -10.14
N ARG A 480 -1.26 10.73 -8.83
CA ARG A 480 -0.44 9.76 -8.07
C ARG A 480 -1.15 8.45 -7.77
N VAL A 481 -2.48 8.44 -7.66
CA VAL A 481 -3.24 7.20 -7.53
C VAL A 481 -3.49 6.68 -8.94
N LYS A 482 -3.01 5.46 -9.24
CA LYS A 482 -3.01 4.90 -10.59
C LYS A 482 -4.14 3.90 -10.79
N THR A 483 -4.44 3.61 -12.04
CA THR A 483 -5.39 2.56 -12.43
C THR A 483 -4.81 1.70 -13.53
N VAL A 484 -5.32 0.48 -13.68
CA VAL A 484 -4.94 -0.46 -14.74
C VAL A 484 -6.18 -1.06 -15.39
N GLY A 485 -6.08 -1.42 -16.68
CA GLY A 485 -7.10 -2.26 -17.30
C GLY A 485 -7.05 -3.69 -16.80
N THR A 486 -8.11 -4.47 -17.01
CA THR A 486 -8.13 -5.91 -16.67
C THR A 486 -8.73 -6.76 -17.78
N HIS A 487 -8.24 -7.99 -17.87
CA HIS A 487 -8.80 -9.05 -18.70
C HIS A 487 -9.74 -9.91 -17.85
N ALA A 488 -10.82 -10.38 -18.47
CA ALA A 488 -11.65 -11.43 -17.92
C ALA A 488 -12.05 -12.42 -19.01
N ALA A 489 -12.04 -13.71 -18.67
CA ALA A 489 -12.56 -14.76 -19.53
C ALA A 489 -13.31 -15.82 -18.71
N GLN A 490 -14.32 -16.43 -19.29
CA GLN A 490 -15.08 -17.52 -18.65
C GLN A 490 -15.35 -18.63 -19.64
N PHE A 491 -15.06 -19.87 -19.24
CA PHE A 491 -15.27 -21.07 -20.04
C PHE A 491 -16.29 -21.99 -19.37
N TRP A 492 -17.31 -22.40 -20.13
CA TRP A 492 -18.24 -23.46 -19.77
C TRP A 492 -17.86 -24.70 -20.57
N LEU A 493 -17.61 -25.80 -19.86
CA LEU A 493 -16.99 -27.00 -20.44
C LEU A 493 -17.90 -28.22 -20.24
N ASN A 494 -17.84 -29.16 -21.18
CA ASN A 494 -18.57 -30.44 -21.11
C ASN A 494 -17.81 -31.54 -20.36
N ARG A 495 -16.76 -31.18 -19.62
CA ARG A 495 -15.97 -32.07 -18.76
C ARG A 495 -15.70 -31.38 -17.43
N SER A 496 -15.64 -32.16 -16.35
CA SER A 496 -15.21 -31.66 -15.05
C SER A 496 -13.71 -31.32 -15.03
N ALA A 497 -13.27 -30.49 -14.08
CA ALA A 497 -11.84 -30.21 -13.90
C ALA A 497 -11.02 -31.48 -13.63
N ASP A 498 -11.60 -32.44 -12.90
CA ASP A 498 -10.98 -33.76 -12.69
C ASP A 498 -10.80 -34.49 -14.02
N ASP A 499 -11.85 -34.61 -14.86
CA ASP A 499 -11.76 -35.24 -16.18
C ASP A 499 -10.70 -34.62 -17.09
N LEU A 500 -10.43 -33.31 -16.92
CA LEU A 500 -9.39 -32.55 -17.62
C LEU A 500 -7.97 -32.79 -17.06
N GLY A 501 -7.84 -33.54 -15.96
CA GLY A 501 -6.58 -33.97 -15.35
C GLY A 501 -6.06 -33.07 -14.23
N TRP A 502 -6.88 -32.16 -13.71
CA TRP A 502 -6.47 -31.21 -12.67
C TRP A 502 -6.03 -31.90 -11.37
N ASP A 503 -6.81 -32.86 -10.89
CA ASP A 503 -6.54 -33.56 -9.62
C ASP A 503 -5.22 -34.35 -9.66
N GLU A 504 -4.91 -34.97 -10.80
CA GLU A 504 -3.63 -35.65 -11.04
C GLU A 504 -2.46 -34.66 -11.02
N GLN A 505 -2.61 -33.49 -11.64
CA GLN A 505 -1.58 -32.45 -11.65
C GLN A 505 -1.28 -31.93 -10.25
N VAL A 506 -2.30 -31.67 -9.43
CA VAL A 506 -2.11 -31.27 -8.03
C VAL A 506 -1.45 -32.38 -7.23
N ALA A 507 -1.90 -33.63 -7.37
CA ALA A 507 -1.33 -34.77 -6.65
C ALA A 507 0.16 -35.00 -6.95
N LYS A 508 0.61 -34.67 -8.16
CA LYS A 508 2.01 -34.81 -8.59
C LYS A 508 2.97 -33.86 -7.88
N HIS A 509 2.50 -32.68 -7.48
CA HIS A 509 3.34 -31.58 -6.98
C HIS A 509 3.07 -31.18 -5.52
N ASN A 510 2.24 -31.97 -4.83
CA ASN A 510 1.86 -31.73 -3.45
C ASN A 510 1.85 -33.04 -2.65
N SER A 511 2.07 -32.93 -1.35
CA SER A 511 2.00 -34.09 -0.47
C SER A 511 0.54 -34.53 -0.27
N PRO A 512 0.22 -35.84 -0.21
CA PRO A 512 -1.17 -36.30 -0.11
C PRO A 512 -1.99 -35.71 1.05
N GLY A 513 -1.35 -35.35 2.18
CA GLY A 513 -2.03 -34.77 3.33
C GLY A 513 -2.30 -33.26 3.25
N THR A 514 -1.86 -32.56 2.19
CA THR A 514 -2.19 -31.14 1.94
C THR A 514 -3.35 -30.95 0.98
N ILE A 515 -3.72 -32.02 0.29
CA ILE A 515 -4.69 -31.94 -0.79
C ILE A 515 -6.07 -31.98 -0.15
N PRO A 516 -6.90 -30.94 -0.32
CA PRO A 516 -8.24 -30.93 0.21
C PRO A 516 -9.08 -32.06 -0.41
N PRO A 517 -10.09 -32.58 0.29
CA PRO A 517 -10.96 -33.62 -0.26
C PRO A 517 -11.70 -33.10 -1.52
N PRO A 518 -11.95 -33.97 -2.50
CA PRO A 518 -12.70 -33.58 -3.69
C PRO A 518 -14.16 -33.20 -3.35
N PRO A 519 -14.81 -32.32 -4.13
CA PRO A 519 -14.27 -31.66 -5.32
C PRO A 519 -13.24 -30.57 -4.97
N MET A 520 -12.09 -30.59 -5.65
CA MET A 520 -11.00 -29.67 -5.41
C MET A 520 -11.28 -28.32 -6.10
N ARG A 521 -11.87 -27.40 -5.34
CA ARG A 521 -12.28 -26.09 -5.84
C ARG A 521 -11.10 -25.14 -5.94
N THR A 522 -10.69 -24.81 -7.16
CA THR A 522 -9.51 -23.98 -7.40
C THR A 522 -9.80 -22.48 -7.28
N VAL A 523 -8.84 -21.77 -6.68
CA VAL A 523 -8.49 -20.37 -6.96
C VAL A 523 -6.96 -20.35 -7.05
N ILE A 524 -6.41 -20.33 -8.27
CA ILE A 524 -4.97 -20.34 -8.55
C ILE A 524 -4.55 -19.02 -9.17
N THR A 525 -3.35 -18.53 -8.83
CA THR A 525 -2.73 -17.35 -9.45
C THR A 525 -1.24 -17.58 -9.71
N GLY A 526 -0.56 -16.62 -10.35
CA GLY A 526 0.85 -16.73 -10.74
C GLY A 526 1.09 -17.55 -12.02
N PHE A 527 0.05 -17.89 -12.76
CA PHE A 527 0.16 -18.70 -13.98
C PHE A 527 0.56 -17.86 -15.21
N ALA A 528 0.51 -18.44 -16.40
CA ALA A 528 0.88 -17.79 -17.65
C ALA A 528 -0.12 -16.69 -18.08
N GLU A 529 0.42 -15.59 -18.61
CA GLU A 529 -0.34 -14.51 -19.26
C GLU A 529 -0.95 -14.94 -20.60
N PRO A 530 -2.11 -14.40 -21.02
CA PRO A 530 -2.79 -13.21 -20.49
C PRO A 530 -3.90 -13.51 -19.48
N LEU A 531 -3.90 -14.71 -18.88
CA LEU A 531 -4.91 -15.18 -17.93
C LEU A 531 -4.20 -15.94 -16.78
N ASP A 532 -3.51 -15.20 -15.93
CA ASP A 532 -2.65 -15.73 -14.85
C ASP A 532 -3.41 -16.31 -13.65
N THR A 533 -4.71 -16.03 -13.55
CA THR A 533 -5.55 -16.40 -12.42
C THR A 533 -6.76 -17.20 -12.88
N TRP A 534 -7.04 -18.34 -12.24
CA TRP A 534 -8.19 -19.20 -12.51
C TRP A 534 -8.97 -19.53 -11.23
N ALA A 535 -10.28 -19.36 -11.26
CA ALA A 535 -11.21 -19.89 -10.27
C ALA A 535 -12.18 -20.90 -10.90
N ASP A 536 -12.32 -22.07 -10.25
CA ASP A 536 -13.39 -23.01 -10.55
C ASP A 536 -14.71 -22.48 -10.01
N MET A 537 -15.70 -22.26 -10.88
CA MET A 537 -17.01 -21.71 -10.53
C MET A 537 -18.14 -22.69 -10.82
N SER A 538 -17.84 -23.99 -10.93
CA SER A 538 -18.80 -25.04 -11.30
C SER A 538 -19.98 -25.15 -10.31
N HIS A 539 -19.85 -24.63 -9.09
CA HIS A 539 -20.98 -24.53 -8.15
C HIS A 539 -22.10 -23.57 -8.63
N LEU A 540 -21.81 -22.70 -9.60
CA LEU A 540 -22.78 -21.78 -10.19
C LEU A 540 -23.66 -22.42 -11.26
N ILE A 541 -23.35 -23.62 -11.78
CA ILE A 541 -24.15 -24.28 -12.83
C ILE A 541 -25.62 -24.39 -12.40
N SER A 542 -25.86 -24.80 -11.16
CA SER A 542 -27.21 -24.86 -10.54
C SER A 542 -27.96 -23.52 -10.41
N ARG A 543 -27.34 -22.41 -10.79
CA ARG A 543 -27.91 -21.06 -10.80
C ARG A 543 -28.12 -20.52 -12.20
N GLU A 544 -27.71 -21.26 -13.22
CA GLU A 544 -27.91 -20.95 -14.63
C GLU A 544 -29.05 -21.86 -15.15
N ASP A 545 -29.71 -21.48 -16.25
CA ASP A 545 -30.85 -22.19 -16.84
C ASP A 545 -30.45 -22.83 -18.18
N TRP A 546 -29.64 -23.88 -18.11
CA TRP A 546 -29.19 -24.64 -19.29
C TRP A 546 -30.19 -25.71 -19.75
N GLY A 547 -31.36 -25.80 -19.12
CA GLY A 547 -32.33 -26.86 -19.34
C GLY A 547 -31.75 -28.25 -19.07
N ALA A 548 -31.99 -29.21 -19.98
CA ALA A 548 -31.53 -30.59 -19.79
C ALA A 548 -30.06 -30.84 -20.22
N ASN A 549 -29.42 -29.86 -20.86
CA ASN A 549 -28.06 -29.97 -21.40
C ASN A 549 -27.16 -28.99 -20.66
N GLU A 550 -26.78 -29.31 -19.42
CA GLU A 550 -25.95 -28.45 -18.60
C GLU A 550 -24.45 -28.68 -18.89
N PRO A 551 -23.58 -27.66 -18.73
CA PRO A 551 -22.14 -27.86 -18.69
C PRO A 551 -21.75 -28.67 -17.46
N GLU A 552 -20.58 -29.33 -17.51
CA GLU A 552 -20.03 -30.09 -16.37
C GLU A 552 -19.10 -29.25 -15.49
N SER A 553 -18.49 -28.19 -16.05
CA SER A 553 -17.68 -27.25 -15.27
C SER A 553 -17.70 -25.82 -15.81
N ILE A 554 -17.33 -24.90 -14.93
CA ILE A 554 -17.18 -23.46 -15.22
C ILE A 554 -15.82 -22.99 -14.71
N ALA A 555 -15.03 -22.35 -15.58
CA ALA A 555 -13.72 -21.80 -15.25
C ALA A 555 -13.70 -20.29 -15.51
N TYR A 556 -13.46 -19.48 -14.48
CA TYR A 556 -13.31 -18.03 -14.58
C TYR A 556 -11.83 -17.64 -14.51
N PHE A 557 -11.41 -16.76 -15.41
CA PHE A 557 -10.05 -16.29 -15.51
C PHE A 557 -9.96 -14.76 -15.47
N CYS A 558 -8.87 -14.24 -14.94
CA CYS A 558 -8.53 -12.82 -15.03
C CYS A 558 -7.02 -12.60 -15.03
N ALA A 559 -6.62 -11.39 -15.42
CA ALA A 559 -5.26 -10.84 -15.33
C ALA A 559 -5.30 -9.31 -15.51
N PRO A 560 -4.21 -8.58 -15.24
CA PRO A 560 -4.07 -7.21 -15.70
C PRO A 560 -4.12 -7.12 -17.24
N ALA A 561 -4.67 -6.05 -17.79
CA ALA A 561 -4.67 -5.78 -19.23
C ALA A 561 -3.70 -4.65 -19.58
N PRO A 562 -2.82 -4.83 -20.58
CA PRO A 562 -2.00 -3.77 -21.11
C PRO A 562 -2.83 -2.56 -21.57
N ASP A 563 -2.39 -1.34 -21.28
CA ASP A 563 -3.11 -0.15 -21.73
C ASP A 563 -3.21 -0.12 -23.27
N GLY A 564 -4.42 0.19 -23.77
CA GLY A 564 -4.71 0.21 -25.21
C GLY A 564 -5.16 -1.13 -25.79
N GLU A 565 -5.29 -2.17 -24.95
CA GLU A 565 -5.81 -3.47 -25.39
C GLU A 565 -7.21 -3.39 -26.01
N THR A 566 -7.44 -4.24 -27.02
CA THR A 566 -8.76 -4.40 -27.66
C THR A 566 -9.29 -5.80 -27.43
N LEU A 567 -10.62 -5.99 -27.48
CA LEU A 567 -11.22 -7.32 -27.34
C LEU A 567 -10.72 -8.29 -28.43
N GLU A 568 -10.57 -7.84 -29.68
CA GLU A 568 -10.05 -8.66 -30.78
C GLU A 568 -8.59 -9.10 -30.53
N GLY A 569 -7.73 -8.16 -30.10
CA GLY A 569 -6.35 -8.47 -29.75
C GLY A 569 -6.23 -9.42 -28.56
N PHE A 570 -7.07 -9.24 -27.55
CA PHE A 570 -7.15 -10.14 -26.41
C PHE A 570 -7.65 -11.53 -26.81
N ASP A 571 -8.72 -11.64 -27.60
CA ASP A 571 -9.28 -12.91 -28.06
C ASP A 571 -8.25 -13.75 -28.86
N ALA A 572 -7.42 -13.10 -29.68
CA ALA A 572 -6.33 -13.77 -30.40
C ALA A 572 -5.30 -14.36 -29.42
N ARG A 573 -4.87 -13.60 -28.41
CA ARG A 573 -3.91 -14.10 -27.41
C ARG A 573 -4.50 -15.16 -26.49
N VAL A 574 -5.78 -15.07 -26.15
CA VAL A 574 -6.48 -16.13 -25.39
C VAL A 574 -6.51 -17.42 -26.20
N GLU A 575 -6.62 -17.35 -27.53
CA GLU A 575 -6.53 -18.53 -28.39
C GLU A 575 -5.17 -19.19 -28.32
N ASP A 576 -4.10 -18.42 -28.48
CA ASP A 576 -2.72 -18.91 -28.42
C ASP A 576 -2.45 -19.51 -27.02
N TRP A 577 -2.81 -18.78 -25.97
CA TRP A 577 -2.64 -19.21 -24.59
C TRP A 577 -3.43 -20.48 -24.26
N THR A 578 -4.67 -20.59 -24.75
CA THR A 578 -5.52 -21.77 -24.55
C THR A 578 -4.90 -23.00 -25.22
N ASN A 579 -4.23 -22.83 -26.37
CA ASN A 579 -3.56 -23.94 -27.06
C ASN A 579 -2.22 -24.34 -26.44
N GLU A 580 -1.46 -23.36 -25.92
CA GLU A 580 -0.09 -23.57 -25.45
C GLU A 580 0.01 -23.78 -23.95
N ALA A 581 -0.57 -22.89 -23.15
CA ALA A 581 -0.38 -22.84 -21.71
C ALA A 581 -1.45 -23.65 -20.95
N LEU A 582 -2.74 -23.46 -21.26
CA LEU A 582 -3.83 -24.11 -20.52
C LEU A 582 -3.72 -25.64 -20.41
N PRO A 583 -3.24 -26.39 -21.43
CA PRO A 583 -3.04 -27.83 -21.33
C PRO A 583 -1.96 -28.25 -20.31
N MET A 584 -1.14 -27.32 -19.82
CA MET A 584 -0.20 -27.58 -18.73
C MET A 584 -0.91 -27.69 -17.37
N LEU A 585 -2.05 -27.01 -17.18
CA LEU A 585 -2.93 -27.22 -16.02
C LEU A 585 -3.92 -28.36 -16.26
N TRP A 586 -4.41 -28.49 -17.50
CA TRP A 586 -5.42 -29.46 -17.92
C TRP A 586 -4.84 -30.44 -18.96
N PRO A 587 -3.99 -31.39 -18.56
CA PRO A 587 -3.25 -32.25 -19.49
C PRO A 587 -4.16 -33.08 -20.40
N ARG A 588 -5.37 -33.43 -19.94
CA ARG A 588 -6.36 -34.21 -20.72
C ARG A 588 -7.23 -33.34 -21.63
N ALA A 589 -7.07 -32.00 -21.59
CA ALA A 589 -7.71 -31.10 -22.53
C ALA A 589 -7.01 -31.07 -23.91
N LYS A 590 -5.85 -31.72 -24.04
CA LYS A 590 -5.00 -31.65 -25.23
C LYS A 590 -5.44 -32.63 -26.33
N LYS A 591 -5.60 -32.15 -27.56
CA LYS A 591 -5.85 -32.93 -28.79
C LYS A 591 -5.10 -32.32 -29.97
N ASP A 592 -4.49 -33.18 -30.79
CA ASP A 592 -3.73 -32.79 -32.00
C ASP A 592 -2.66 -31.69 -31.76
N GLY A 593 -2.09 -31.64 -30.56
CA GLY A 593 -1.03 -30.69 -30.20
C GLY A 593 -1.49 -29.41 -29.50
N GLY A 594 -2.80 -29.11 -29.45
CA GLY A 594 -3.39 -27.94 -28.79
C GLY A 594 -4.60 -28.31 -27.92
N PHE A 595 -5.42 -27.33 -27.53
CA PHE A 595 -6.64 -27.56 -26.75
C PHE A 595 -7.75 -28.14 -27.65
N ASP A 596 -8.53 -29.10 -27.15
CA ASP A 596 -9.67 -29.65 -27.88
C ASP A 596 -10.86 -28.68 -27.87
N PRO A 597 -11.20 -28.02 -28.99
CA PRO A 597 -12.32 -27.07 -29.01
C PRO A 597 -13.69 -27.73 -28.79
N GLU A 598 -13.80 -29.06 -28.91
CA GLU A 598 -15.02 -29.81 -28.60
C GLU A 598 -15.33 -29.84 -27.09
N LEU A 599 -14.40 -29.38 -26.24
CA LEU A 599 -14.63 -29.27 -24.79
C LEU A 599 -15.50 -28.09 -24.40
N PHE A 600 -15.60 -27.05 -25.25
CA PHE A 600 -16.51 -25.94 -25.00
C PHE A 600 -17.96 -26.43 -25.10
N HIS A 601 -18.73 -26.21 -24.03
CA HIS A 601 -20.14 -26.56 -23.97
C HIS A 601 -20.93 -25.81 -25.05
N ASP A 602 -21.72 -26.54 -25.85
CA ASP A 602 -22.45 -26.04 -27.02
C ASP A 602 -21.60 -25.23 -28.02
N GLY A 603 -20.31 -25.58 -28.09
CA GLY A 603 -19.33 -24.97 -28.96
C GLY A 603 -18.79 -23.63 -28.46
N LYS A 604 -17.71 -23.17 -29.08
CA LYS A 604 -16.92 -22.01 -28.62
C LYS A 604 -17.71 -20.73 -28.35
N LYS A 605 -18.77 -20.45 -29.12
CA LYS A 605 -19.57 -19.22 -28.95
C LYS A 605 -20.40 -19.24 -27.66
N ALA A 606 -21.02 -20.38 -27.34
CA ALA A 606 -21.83 -20.56 -26.14
C ALA A 606 -20.97 -20.92 -24.92
N GLY A 607 -19.87 -21.63 -25.12
CA GLY A 607 -18.96 -22.06 -24.06
C GLY A 607 -17.88 -21.06 -23.67
N ARG A 608 -17.79 -19.88 -24.31
CA ARG A 608 -16.78 -18.85 -24.02
C ARG A 608 -17.38 -17.46 -23.88
N TYR A 609 -16.85 -16.69 -22.93
CA TYR A 609 -17.08 -15.26 -22.76
C TYR A 609 -15.73 -14.57 -22.48
N THR A 610 -15.46 -13.42 -23.11
CA THR A 610 -14.23 -12.64 -22.95
C THR A 610 -14.57 -11.15 -22.83
N ARG A 611 -13.80 -10.44 -22.00
CA ARG A 611 -13.99 -9.00 -21.73
C ARG A 611 -12.65 -8.32 -21.49
N VAL A 612 -12.54 -7.08 -21.96
CA VAL A 612 -11.43 -6.16 -21.66
C VAL A 612 -12.00 -4.92 -20.98
N ASN A 613 -11.61 -4.69 -19.73
CA ASN A 613 -12.05 -3.56 -18.90
C ASN A 613 -11.01 -2.44 -19.03
N MET A 614 -11.27 -1.42 -19.84
CA MET A 614 -10.22 -0.46 -20.23
C MET A 614 -10.57 1.00 -19.89
N TYR A 615 -11.85 1.33 -19.78
CA TYR A 615 -12.30 2.71 -19.78
C TYR A 615 -12.96 3.11 -18.45
N GLY A 616 -12.68 4.35 -18.02
CA GLY A 616 -13.38 4.99 -16.91
C GLY A 616 -13.59 4.10 -15.69
N SER A 617 -14.86 3.84 -15.38
CA SER A 617 -15.30 3.13 -14.18
C SER A 617 -14.88 1.67 -14.10
N GLU A 618 -14.55 1.02 -15.23
CA GLU A 618 -14.15 -0.38 -15.32
C GLU A 618 -12.72 -0.62 -14.81
N ARG A 619 -11.87 0.41 -14.83
CA ARG A 619 -10.44 0.28 -14.50
C ARG A 619 -10.22 -0.03 -13.03
N TYR A 620 -9.33 -0.98 -12.77
CA TYR A 620 -8.94 -1.35 -11.41
C TYR A 620 -8.05 -0.27 -10.78
N VAL A 621 -8.24 0.01 -9.48
CA VAL A 621 -7.51 1.07 -8.76
C VAL A 621 -6.29 0.46 -8.07
N LEU A 622 -5.10 0.96 -8.42
CA LEU A 622 -3.84 0.44 -7.91
C LEU A 622 -3.44 1.09 -6.57
N SER A 623 -2.63 0.35 -5.82
CA SER A 623 -2.00 0.79 -4.57
C SER A 623 -0.49 0.93 -4.75
N VAL A 624 -0.07 1.59 -5.83
CA VAL A 624 1.35 1.81 -6.14
C VAL A 624 2.06 2.53 -5.00
N ALA A 625 3.36 2.28 -4.84
CA ALA A 625 4.19 2.92 -3.84
C ALA A 625 4.03 4.45 -3.84
N GLY A 626 3.84 5.02 -2.65
CA GLY A 626 3.62 6.44 -2.41
C GLY A 626 2.20 6.94 -2.69
N SER A 627 1.32 6.16 -3.34
CA SER A 627 -0.03 6.62 -3.67
C SER A 627 -0.89 6.92 -2.45
N VAL A 628 -0.66 6.23 -1.33
CA VAL A 628 -1.41 6.38 -0.08
C VAL A 628 -1.37 7.80 0.47
N PHE A 629 -0.23 8.50 0.36
CA PHE A 629 -0.06 9.88 0.81
C PHE A 629 -0.85 10.90 -0.02
N HIS A 630 -1.43 10.48 -1.13
CA HIS A 630 -2.19 11.31 -2.06
C HIS A 630 -3.68 10.96 -2.12
N ARG A 631 -4.11 9.89 -1.44
CA ARG A 631 -5.52 9.52 -1.36
C ARG A 631 -6.25 10.48 -0.42
N LEU A 632 -7.40 10.99 -0.86
CA LEU A 632 -8.27 11.82 -0.02
C LEU A 632 -9.16 10.94 0.85
N SER A 633 -9.32 11.30 2.12
CA SER A 633 -10.31 10.67 3.00
C SER A 633 -11.74 11.04 2.57
N PRO A 634 -12.74 10.18 2.86
CA PRO A 634 -14.15 10.42 2.48
C PRO A 634 -14.74 11.79 2.85
N SER A 635 -14.30 12.39 3.95
CA SER A 635 -14.72 13.72 4.43
C SER A 635 -13.80 14.86 4.01
N GLU A 636 -12.68 14.57 3.33
CA GLU A 636 -11.62 15.54 3.04
C GLU A 636 -11.53 15.87 1.56
N SER A 637 -12.68 15.96 0.88
CA SER A 637 -12.74 16.45 -0.50
C SER A 637 -12.19 17.88 -0.61
N GLY A 638 -12.26 18.67 0.45
CA GLY A 638 -11.91 20.09 0.44
C GLY A 638 -13.01 21.00 -0.13
N PHE A 639 -14.23 20.47 -0.31
CA PHE A 639 -15.41 21.22 -0.73
C PHE A 639 -16.60 20.91 0.20
N ASP A 640 -17.32 21.94 0.64
CA ASP A 640 -18.25 21.92 1.78
C ASP A 640 -19.36 20.87 1.71
N ASN A 641 -19.82 20.55 0.50
CA ASN A 641 -20.96 19.66 0.26
C ASN A 641 -20.61 18.44 -0.62
N LEU A 642 -19.32 18.07 -0.70
CA LEU A 642 -18.85 16.92 -1.46
C LEU A 642 -18.21 15.88 -0.55
N TYR A 643 -18.74 14.66 -0.59
CA TYR A 643 -18.20 13.51 0.11
C TYR A 643 -17.79 12.42 -0.88
N LEU A 644 -16.78 11.63 -0.53
CA LEU A 644 -16.16 10.68 -1.44
C LEU A 644 -16.41 9.25 -0.96
N ALA A 645 -16.73 8.34 -1.89
CA ALA A 645 -16.85 6.92 -1.57
C ALA A 645 -16.26 6.05 -2.69
N GLY A 646 -15.32 5.17 -2.35
CA GLY A 646 -14.68 4.28 -3.30
C GLY A 646 -13.39 3.66 -2.75
N ASP A 647 -12.91 2.60 -3.40
CA ASP A 647 -11.65 1.93 -3.06
C ASP A 647 -10.39 2.77 -3.38
N TRP A 648 -10.57 3.95 -3.98
CA TRP A 648 -9.53 4.93 -4.26
C TRP A 648 -9.34 5.96 -3.15
N THR A 649 -10.28 6.08 -2.19
CA THR A 649 -10.13 7.01 -1.07
C THR A 649 -9.11 6.47 -0.06
N ARG A 650 -8.71 7.33 0.87
CA ARG A 650 -7.92 6.92 2.04
C ARG A 650 -8.80 6.10 2.98
N CYS A 651 -8.31 4.95 3.42
CA CYS A 651 -8.93 4.15 4.47
C CYS A 651 -7.86 3.27 5.13
N GLY A 652 -8.21 2.55 6.19
CA GLY A 652 -7.25 1.66 6.84
C GLY A 652 -6.85 0.42 6.04
N LEU A 653 -7.27 0.25 4.77
CA LEU A 653 -6.77 -0.83 3.89
C LEU A 653 -6.04 -0.32 2.63
N ASN A 654 -6.46 0.81 2.06
CA ASN A 654 -5.89 1.44 0.85
C ASN A 654 -5.66 0.52 -0.37
N ALA A 655 -6.40 -0.59 -0.48
CA ALA A 655 -6.31 -1.55 -1.58
C ALA A 655 -7.55 -1.47 -2.48
N GLY A 656 -7.41 -1.73 -3.78
CA GLY A 656 -8.52 -1.87 -4.72
C GLY A 656 -9.38 -3.11 -4.41
N CYS A 657 -10.30 -3.03 -3.46
CA CYS A 657 -11.10 -4.20 -3.07
C CYS A 657 -12.44 -3.81 -2.44
N VAL A 658 -13.32 -4.81 -2.30
CA VAL A 658 -14.66 -4.66 -1.71
C VAL A 658 -14.60 -4.10 -0.30
N GLU A 659 -13.68 -4.59 0.54
CA GLU A 659 -13.56 -4.14 1.93
C GLU A 659 -13.15 -2.66 2.01
N ALA A 660 -12.16 -2.22 1.23
CA ALA A 660 -11.73 -0.82 1.21
C ALA A 660 -12.85 0.11 0.71
N ALA A 661 -13.60 -0.29 -0.32
CA ALA A 661 -14.76 0.44 -0.80
C ALA A 661 -15.87 0.51 0.27
N THR A 662 -16.11 -0.58 0.99
CA THR A 662 -17.08 -0.63 2.10
C THR A 662 -16.66 0.28 3.25
N MET A 663 -15.40 0.22 3.67
CA MET A 663 -14.83 1.10 4.71
C MET A 663 -14.95 2.58 4.31
N SER A 664 -14.68 2.89 3.04
CA SER A 664 -14.85 4.23 2.47
C SER A 664 -16.31 4.69 2.53
N GLY A 665 -17.24 3.82 2.14
CA GLY A 665 -18.68 4.11 2.19
C GLY A 665 -19.21 4.34 3.62
N ILE A 666 -18.78 3.54 4.59
CA ILE A 666 -19.13 3.73 6.01
C ILE A 666 -18.60 5.09 6.52
N ALA A 667 -17.35 5.43 6.20
CA ALA A 667 -16.76 6.70 6.58
C ALA A 667 -17.47 7.91 5.92
N ALA A 668 -17.86 7.79 4.65
CA ALA A 668 -18.67 8.80 3.97
C ALA A 668 -20.04 8.99 4.66
N ALA A 669 -20.73 7.89 4.99
CA ALA A 669 -21.99 7.93 5.72
C ALA A 669 -21.83 8.56 7.10
N SER A 670 -20.76 8.25 7.84
CA SER A 670 -20.47 8.90 9.12
C SER A 670 -20.27 10.41 8.98
N ALA A 671 -19.55 10.84 7.95
CA ALA A 671 -19.28 12.25 7.70
C ALA A 671 -20.54 13.03 7.29
N ILE A 672 -21.42 12.42 6.47
CA ILE A 672 -22.69 13.02 6.05
C ILE A 672 -23.66 13.10 7.23
N THR A 673 -23.77 12.02 8.01
CA THR A 673 -24.79 11.94 9.08
C THR A 673 -24.35 12.56 10.40
N GLY A 674 -23.05 12.80 10.60
CA GLY A 674 -22.48 13.17 11.89
C GLY A 674 -22.53 12.04 12.93
N VAL A 675 -22.93 10.82 12.55
CA VAL A 675 -22.98 9.65 13.43
C VAL A 675 -21.71 8.82 13.24
N SER A 676 -21.00 8.54 14.33
CA SER A 676 -19.86 7.63 14.30
C SER A 676 -20.33 6.19 14.11
N LEU A 677 -20.15 5.65 12.90
CA LEU A 677 -20.53 4.29 12.53
C LEU A 677 -19.32 3.37 12.71
N LEU A 678 -19.57 2.12 13.12
CA LEU A 678 -18.51 1.13 13.29
C LEU A 678 -17.82 0.86 11.95
N ASN A 679 -16.53 1.21 11.88
CA ASN A 679 -15.67 0.98 10.73
C ASN A 679 -14.40 0.25 11.21
N VAL A 680 -14.40 -1.07 11.10
CA VAL A 680 -13.37 -1.93 11.69
C VAL A 680 -12.09 -1.83 10.89
N GLY A 681 -10.98 -1.52 11.58
CA GLY A 681 -9.68 -1.32 10.94
C GLY A 681 -9.59 -0.04 10.11
N ALA A 682 -10.40 0.99 10.40
CA ALA A 682 -10.30 2.29 9.74
C ALA A 682 -8.92 2.95 9.94
N GLU A 683 -8.25 2.63 11.05
CA GLU A 683 -6.89 3.02 11.41
C GLU A 683 -6.14 1.78 11.96
N ASP A 684 -4.82 1.71 11.76
CA ASP A 684 -3.97 0.64 12.34
C ASP A 684 -3.70 0.85 13.83
N ILE A 685 -3.60 2.12 14.22
CA ILE A 685 -3.30 2.57 15.58
C ILE A 685 -4.27 3.70 15.85
N PRO A 686 -5.08 3.63 16.92
CA PRO A 686 -6.03 4.68 17.25
C PRO A 686 -5.33 6.04 17.39
N ASP A 687 -5.80 7.06 16.67
CA ASP A 687 -5.29 8.42 16.80
C ASP A 687 -5.43 8.90 18.26
N ALA A 688 -4.34 9.43 18.81
CA ALA A 688 -4.35 10.11 20.10
C ALA A 688 -4.85 11.57 20.00
N GLY A 689 -5.46 11.95 18.86
CA GLY A 689 -6.38 13.07 18.61
C GLY A 689 -5.91 14.46 19.01
N SER A 690 -4.65 14.57 19.43
CA SER A 690 -4.05 15.77 20.01
C SER A 690 -2.54 15.74 19.94
N LEU A 691 -1.93 14.56 19.76
CA LEU A 691 -0.49 14.44 19.63
C LEU A 691 0.00 14.97 18.28
N SER A 692 -0.77 14.82 17.19
CA SER A 692 -0.46 15.40 15.87
C SER A 692 -0.38 16.89 15.87
N GLU A 693 -1.47 17.53 16.28
CA GLU A 693 -1.52 18.98 16.37
C GLU A 693 -0.46 19.50 17.35
N LYS A 694 -0.29 18.86 18.51
CA LYS A 694 0.77 19.24 19.46
C LYS A 694 2.16 19.11 18.84
N ALA A 695 2.44 18.04 18.09
CA ALA A 695 3.72 17.81 17.44
C ALA A 695 3.98 18.84 16.33
N MET A 696 2.95 19.26 15.61
CA MET A 696 3.01 20.32 14.61
C MET A 696 3.42 21.68 15.19
N PHE A 697 3.13 21.94 16.48
CA PHE A 697 3.58 23.14 17.18
C PHE A 697 4.99 23.02 17.80
N GLN A 698 5.56 21.83 17.88
CA GLN A 698 6.93 21.64 18.38
C GLN A 698 7.93 21.88 17.24
N THR A 699 8.74 22.92 17.34
CA THR A 699 9.71 23.28 16.29
C THR A 699 11.15 23.29 16.80
N ASN A 700 12.08 22.78 15.98
CA ASN A 700 13.52 22.94 16.23
C ASN A 700 14.01 24.36 15.92
N SER A 701 13.16 25.21 15.33
CA SER A 701 13.44 26.62 15.10
C SER A 701 13.58 27.39 16.41
N ILE A 702 14.48 28.36 16.41
CA ILE A 702 14.63 29.36 17.47
C ILE A 702 13.35 30.18 17.67
N SER A 703 12.55 30.38 16.62
CA SER A 703 11.29 31.12 16.71
C SER A 703 10.22 30.41 17.55
N GLY A 704 10.40 29.13 17.87
CA GLY A 704 9.52 28.37 18.76
C GLY A 704 9.95 28.32 20.23
N THR A 705 11.07 28.97 20.60
CA THR A 705 11.54 28.98 21.99
C THR A 705 10.75 30.01 22.82
N HIS A 706 10.26 29.62 23.99
CA HIS A 706 9.58 30.54 24.92
C HIS A 706 10.56 31.45 25.67
N TRP A 707 10.08 32.65 26.04
CA TRP A 707 10.82 33.56 26.94
C TRP A 707 11.11 32.86 28.29
N PRO A 708 12.31 32.99 28.87
CA PRO A 708 13.41 33.90 28.52
C PRO A 708 14.51 33.31 27.63
N LEU A 709 14.32 32.14 27.01
CA LEU A 709 15.36 31.47 26.21
C LEU A 709 15.43 31.98 24.75
N THR A 710 14.35 32.59 24.25
CA THR A 710 14.21 33.12 22.86
C THR A 710 15.35 34.06 22.40
N PRO A 711 15.90 34.98 23.21
CA PRO A 711 16.92 35.93 22.73
C PRO A 711 18.35 35.36 22.70
N PHE A 712 18.61 34.11 23.07
CA PHE A 712 19.97 33.59 23.29
C PHE A 712 20.28 32.35 22.44
N PHE A 713 20.78 32.55 21.21
CA PHE A 713 21.17 31.49 20.28
C PHE A 713 22.44 31.87 19.51
N ALA A 714 23.12 30.91 18.89
CA ALA A 714 24.28 31.20 18.02
C ALA A 714 23.84 31.31 16.56
N ARG A 715 24.50 32.18 15.78
CA ARG A 715 24.25 32.32 14.34
C ARG A 715 25.53 32.66 13.59
N GLY A 716 25.53 32.39 12.29
CA GLY A 716 26.61 32.76 11.39
C GLY A 716 26.29 32.43 9.95
N GLU A 717 27.30 32.56 9.11
CA GLU A 717 27.28 32.16 7.70
C GLU A 717 28.36 31.10 7.49
N MET A 718 28.12 30.19 6.54
CA MET A 718 29.12 29.22 6.14
C MET A 718 29.14 28.97 4.64
N THR A 719 30.33 28.66 4.14
CA THR A 719 30.50 27.95 2.87
C THR A 719 31.45 26.79 3.09
N GLY A 720 31.19 25.66 2.46
CA GLY A 720 32.03 24.48 2.66
C GLY A 720 31.61 23.31 1.79
N TRP A 721 32.39 22.25 1.87
CA TRP A 721 32.13 20.99 1.17
C TRP A 721 31.60 19.96 2.15
N PHE A 722 30.58 19.22 1.70
CA PHE A 722 29.96 18.13 2.42
C PHE A 722 29.96 16.89 1.54
N PHE A 723 30.18 15.74 2.16
CA PHE A 723 29.98 14.45 1.53
C PHE A 723 29.74 13.37 2.57
N PHE A 724 29.08 12.31 2.11
CA PHE A 724 28.70 11.16 2.92
C PHE A 724 29.15 9.89 2.23
N TYR A 725 29.63 8.94 3.01
CA TYR A 725 30.04 7.62 2.54
C TYR A 725 29.69 6.56 3.59
N GLU A 726 29.85 5.30 3.23
CA GLU A 726 29.46 4.17 4.08
C GLU A 726 30.69 3.51 4.72
N LEU A 727 30.52 3.05 5.96
CA LEU A 727 31.48 2.21 6.68
C LEU A 727 30.75 1.01 7.30
N PRO A 728 31.45 -0.10 7.61
CA PRO A 728 30.85 -1.23 8.31
C PRO A 728 30.21 -0.78 9.62
N ARG A 729 28.96 -1.21 9.86
CA ARG A 729 28.16 -0.74 11.01
C ARG A 729 28.84 -1.01 12.35
N SER A 730 29.53 -2.15 12.49
CA SER A 730 30.29 -2.51 13.70
C SER A 730 31.44 -1.55 13.99
N GLU A 731 32.16 -1.12 12.95
CA GLU A 731 33.25 -0.14 13.07
C GLU A 731 32.69 1.23 13.48
N VAL A 732 31.60 1.67 12.87
CA VAL A 732 30.95 2.93 13.22
C VAL A 732 30.39 2.89 14.65
N ALA A 733 29.81 1.76 15.07
CA ALA A 733 29.30 1.59 16.42
C ALA A 733 30.40 1.72 17.48
N ALA A 734 31.60 1.20 17.19
CA ALA A 734 32.77 1.33 18.07
C ALA A 734 33.28 2.77 18.20
N MET A 735 32.88 3.68 17.30
CA MET A 735 33.24 5.11 17.38
C MET A 735 32.32 5.91 18.30
N LEU A 736 31.17 5.35 18.70
CA LEU A 736 30.19 6.04 19.54
C LEU A 736 30.53 5.93 21.03
N PRO A 737 30.24 6.97 21.83
CA PRO A 737 30.36 6.89 23.27
C PRO A 737 29.16 6.13 23.87
N ASP A 738 29.32 5.66 25.11
CA ASP A 738 28.23 5.02 25.86
C ASP A 738 26.95 5.87 25.84
N GLY A 739 25.79 5.21 25.74
CA GLY A 739 24.47 5.84 25.72
C GLY A 739 24.07 6.50 24.40
N ILE A 740 24.94 6.47 23.39
CA ILE A 740 24.61 6.82 22.00
C ILE A 740 24.84 5.58 21.15
N PHE A 741 23.85 5.18 20.38
CA PHE A 741 23.90 3.98 19.54
C PHE A 741 23.43 4.30 18.12
N LEU A 742 23.74 3.43 17.16
CA LEU A 742 23.33 3.62 15.77
C LEU A 742 21.84 3.30 15.60
N GLY A 743 21.10 4.24 15.01
CA GLY A 743 19.78 4.02 14.46
C GLY A 743 19.83 3.30 13.11
N HIS A 744 18.66 3.06 12.52
CA HIS A 744 18.53 2.55 11.17
C HIS A 744 18.65 3.69 10.15
N CYS A 745 19.38 3.49 9.06
CA CYS A 745 19.44 4.43 7.95
C CYS A 745 19.00 3.74 6.65
N PRO A 746 17.93 4.21 5.98
CA PRO A 746 17.48 3.61 4.74
C PRO A 746 18.36 3.97 3.51
N MET A 747 19.39 4.80 3.68
CA MET A 747 20.26 5.27 2.58
C MET A 747 21.53 4.43 2.37
N THR A 748 21.77 3.44 3.22
CA THR A 748 22.93 2.54 3.14
C THR A 748 22.50 1.10 2.97
N ARG A 749 23.40 0.28 2.42
CA ARG A 749 23.18 -1.16 2.25
C ARG A 749 23.20 -1.89 3.62
N PRO A 750 22.55 -3.07 3.74
CA PRO A 750 22.58 -3.88 4.95
C PRO A 750 24.01 -4.11 5.47
N GLY A 751 24.21 -4.01 6.78
CA GLY A 751 25.53 -4.15 7.43
C GLY A 751 26.41 -2.89 7.40
N TYR A 752 26.00 -1.82 6.73
CA TYR A 752 26.73 -0.56 6.66
C TYR A 752 25.96 0.59 7.32
N HIS A 753 26.68 1.67 7.66
CA HIS A 753 26.11 2.88 8.25
C HIS A 753 26.69 4.14 7.59
N PRO A 754 25.90 5.20 7.39
CA PRO A 754 26.42 6.44 6.81
C PRO A 754 27.33 7.19 7.78
N VAL A 755 28.40 7.78 7.25
CA VAL A 755 29.24 8.75 7.94
C VAL A 755 29.44 9.97 7.05
N GLY A 756 29.60 11.13 7.68
CA GLY A 756 29.73 12.42 6.99
C GLY A 756 31.03 13.12 7.33
N MET A 757 31.63 13.76 6.32
CA MET A 757 32.68 14.75 6.52
C MET A 757 32.24 16.09 5.96
N SER A 758 32.62 17.16 6.66
CA SER A 758 32.49 18.51 6.15
C SER A 758 33.75 19.34 6.37
N PHE A 759 34.04 20.19 5.40
CA PHE A 759 35.19 21.07 5.38
C PHE A 759 34.71 22.48 5.08
N CYS A 760 34.58 23.29 6.13
CA CYS A 760 33.82 24.52 6.10
C CYS A 760 34.68 25.74 6.45
N HIS A 761 34.29 26.87 5.87
CA HIS A 761 34.72 28.20 6.25
C HIS A 761 33.54 28.96 6.85
N TYR A 762 33.71 29.40 8.10
CA TYR A 762 32.70 30.08 8.87
C TYR A 762 32.97 31.58 8.95
N GLN A 763 31.90 32.38 8.84
CA GLN A 763 31.95 33.84 8.88
C GLN A 763 30.85 34.38 9.79
N THR A 764 31.12 35.56 10.37
CA THR A 764 30.15 36.33 11.17
C THR A 764 29.53 35.53 12.34
N VAL A 765 30.29 34.58 12.90
CA VAL A 765 29.84 33.69 13.97
C VAL A 765 29.73 34.44 15.29
N ARG A 766 28.52 34.44 15.90
CA ARG A 766 28.23 35.21 17.12
C ARG A 766 26.98 34.71 17.84
N GLY A 767 26.80 35.15 19.07
CA GLY A 767 25.50 35.08 19.76
C GLY A 767 24.51 36.08 19.16
N SER A 768 23.23 35.76 19.14
CA SER A 768 22.13 36.55 18.57
C SER A 768 22.02 37.98 19.10
N PHE A 769 22.44 38.22 20.34
CA PHE A 769 22.44 39.52 21.01
C PHE A 769 23.72 40.34 20.74
N ILE A 770 24.69 39.78 20.02
CA ILE A 770 25.98 40.41 19.72
C ILE A 770 25.92 41.07 18.33
N PRO A 771 26.25 42.37 18.18
CA PRO A 771 26.36 43.03 16.89
C PRO A 771 27.43 42.41 15.97
N ASP A 772 27.23 42.49 14.66
CA ASP A 772 28.06 41.83 13.63
C ASP A 772 29.54 42.24 13.69
N PHE A 773 29.83 43.49 14.04
CA PHE A 773 31.20 43.99 14.16
C PHE A 773 31.99 43.39 15.35
N LEU A 774 31.31 42.67 16.25
CA LEU A 774 31.91 41.91 17.36
C LEU A 774 31.89 40.40 17.11
N ALA A 775 31.58 39.95 15.89
CA ALA A 775 31.62 38.54 15.53
C ALA A 775 33.04 37.95 15.62
N MET A 776 33.11 36.63 15.77
CA MET A 776 34.39 35.91 15.71
C MET A 776 35.04 36.12 14.33
N SER A 777 36.37 36.22 14.31
CA SER A 777 37.13 36.24 13.07
C SER A 777 36.83 34.98 12.23
N PRO A 778 36.78 35.09 10.89
CA PRO A 778 36.54 33.94 10.02
C PRO A 778 37.52 32.79 10.29
N TYR A 779 37.02 31.56 10.25
CA TYR A 779 37.80 30.38 10.60
C TYR A 779 37.43 29.17 9.74
N GLY A 780 38.36 28.22 9.64
CA GLY A 780 38.17 26.93 9.00
C GLY A 780 37.82 25.86 10.03
N GLU A 781 37.01 24.90 9.63
CA GLU A 781 36.62 23.75 10.46
C GLU A 781 36.49 22.49 9.60
N ALA A 782 37.12 21.40 10.05
CA ALA A 782 36.93 20.05 9.52
C ALA A 782 36.11 19.25 10.53
N THR A 783 35.02 18.62 10.10
CA THR A 783 34.11 17.87 10.96
C THR A 783 33.92 16.45 10.44
N PHE A 784 34.00 15.48 11.35
CA PHE A 784 33.54 14.11 11.12
C PHE A 784 32.33 13.82 12.01
N ALA A 785 31.25 13.37 11.39
CA ALA A 785 29.95 13.19 12.04
C ALA A 785 29.28 11.89 11.62
N ILE A 786 28.50 11.33 12.54
CA ILE A 786 27.75 10.09 12.37
C ILE A 786 26.25 10.44 12.44
N PRO A 787 25.55 10.54 11.29
CA PRO A 787 24.10 10.70 11.27
C PRO A 787 23.39 9.40 11.68
N TYR A 788 22.07 9.46 11.89
CA TYR A 788 21.26 8.31 12.31
C TYR A 788 21.77 7.63 13.58
N THR A 789 22.01 8.42 14.63
CA THR A 789 22.29 7.94 15.99
C THR A 789 21.06 8.08 16.87
N ARG A 790 21.00 7.37 17.99
CA ARG A 790 19.86 7.33 18.91
C ARG A 790 20.34 7.32 20.36
N THR A 791 19.45 7.67 21.27
CA THR A 791 19.71 7.70 22.71
C THR A 791 18.59 7.00 23.47
N GLU A 792 18.87 6.52 24.68
CA GLU A 792 17.84 5.87 25.51
C GLU A 792 16.72 6.84 25.91
N GLU A 793 17.06 8.12 26.08
CA GLU A 793 16.14 9.15 26.57
C GLU A 793 15.21 9.73 25.49
N ALA A 794 15.40 9.37 24.21
CA ALA A 794 14.71 9.99 23.07
C ALA A 794 14.03 9.00 22.09
N GLY A 795 13.74 7.79 22.58
CA GLY A 795 13.00 6.77 21.84
C GLY A 795 13.62 6.40 20.49
N GLN A 796 12.80 6.38 19.44
CA GLN A 796 13.17 6.03 18.06
C GLN A 796 13.60 7.27 17.23
N THR A 797 13.94 8.38 17.87
CA THR A 797 14.33 9.62 17.17
C THR A 797 15.78 9.53 16.72
N ASP A 798 16.03 9.86 15.45
CA ASP A 798 17.37 9.85 14.90
C ASP A 798 18.05 11.22 15.05
N PHE A 799 19.33 11.19 15.44
CA PHE A 799 20.19 12.34 15.74
C PHE A 799 21.49 12.27 14.96
N LEU A 800 22.21 13.39 14.89
CA LEU A 800 23.58 13.43 14.38
C LEU A 800 24.57 13.56 15.53
N TYR A 801 25.57 12.68 15.56
CA TYR A 801 26.64 12.71 16.54
C TYR A 801 27.92 13.30 15.91
N PRO A 802 28.34 14.52 16.29
CA PRO A 802 29.60 15.08 15.83
C PRO A 802 30.77 14.44 16.60
N ARG A 803 31.44 13.48 15.97
CA ARG A 803 32.50 12.66 16.60
C ARG A 803 33.77 13.47 16.87
N GLN A 804 34.19 14.30 15.92
CA GLN A 804 35.40 15.11 16.03
C GLN A 804 35.30 16.36 15.15
N LEU A 805 35.75 17.51 15.66
CA LEU A 805 35.89 18.73 14.89
C LEU A 805 37.30 19.31 15.09
N TYR A 806 37.98 19.68 14.02
CA TYR A 806 39.26 20.40 14.05
C TYR A 806 39.06 21.83 13.58
N VAL A 807 39.54 22.80 14.35
CA VAL A 807 39.23 24.22 14.14
C VAL A 807 40.48 25.07 14.34
N ASN A 808 40.66 26.11 13.50
CA ASN A 808 41.79 27.04 13.62
C ASN A 808 41.45 28.34 14.40
N SER A 809 40.44 28.28 15.29
CA SER A 809 39.97 29.43 16.09
C SER A 809 39.75 29.06 17.56
N LYS A 810 40.53 29.68 18.43
CA LYS A 810 40.47 29.46 19.89
C LYS A 810 39.12 29.84 20.50
N SER A 811 38.50 30.93 20.01
CA SER A 811 37.19 31.38 20.50
C SER A 811 36.07 30.41 20.10
N ALA A 812 36.12 29.86 18.88
CA ALA A 812 35.19 28.85 18.41
C ALA A 812 35.33 27.52 19.17
N ILE A 813 36.58 27.09 19.46
CA ILE A 813 36.87 25.91 20.27
C ILE A 813 36.30 26.06 21.68
N PHE A 814 36.59 27.19 22.35
CA PHE A 814 36.08 27.47 23.69
C PHE A 814 34.55 27.45 23.72
N ALA A 815 33.90 28.18 22.80
CA ALA A 815 32.44 28.25 22.75
C ALA A 815 31.81 26.88 22.50
N GLY A 816 32.31 26.10 21.53
CA GLY A 816 31.78 24.78 21.20
C GLY A 816 31.91 23.76 22.35
N ARG A 817 33.07 23.73 23.03
CA ARG A 817 33.29 22.83 24.18
C ARG A 817 32.43 23.22 25.38
N PHE A 818 32.41 24.51 25.73
CA PHE A 818 31.78 24.98 26.96
C PHE A 818 30.25 24.92 26.88
N PHE A 819 29.68 25.42 25.78
CA PHE A 819 28.23 25.52 25.63
C PHE A 819 27.63 24.21 25.10
N TYR A 820 28.23 23.61 24.08
CA TYR A 820 27.62 22.54 23.30
C TYR A 820 28.26 21.16 23.49
N ALA A 821 29.27 21.03 24.37
CA ALA A 821 30.01 19.79 24.59
C ALA A 821 30.57 19.16 23.29
N MET A 822 30.88 19.98 22.28
CA MET A 822 31.43 19.51 21.02
C MET A 822 32.93 19.17 21.18
N PRO A 823 33.39 18.04 20.61
CA PRO A 823 34.80 17.65 20.64
C PRO A 823 35.62 18.46 19.63
N LYS A 824 35.76 19.76 19.86
CA LYS A 824 36.56 20.68 19.02
C LYS A 824 38.02 20.66 19.44
N GLU A 825 38.96 20.29 18.57
CA GLU A 825 40.42 20.37 18.80
C GLU A 825 41.05 21.46 17.92
N ASP A 826 42.23 21.92 18.32
CA ASP A 826 42.98 22.91 17.57
C ASP A 826 43.70 22.26 16.38
N ALA A 827 43.67 22.92 15.22
CA ALA A 827 44.46 22.51 14.06
C ALA A 827 44.89 23.71 13.22
N THR A 828 46.00 23.56 12.50
CA THR A 828 46.39 24.50 11.45
C THR A 828 45.57 24.18 10.20
N ILE A 829 44.71 25.09 9.78
CA ILE A 829 43.79 24.89 8.64
C ILE A 829 44.04 25.95 7.58
N THR A 830 44.18 25.50 6.33
CA THR A 830 44.19 26.35 5.13
C THR A 830 42.97 26.03 4.29
N VAL A 831 42.14 27.03 4.01
CA VAL A 831 40.95 26.91 3.16
C VAL A 831 41.16 27.72 1.88
N GLY A 832 41.27 27.02 0.75
CA GLY A 832 41.32 27.63 -0.58
C GLY A 832 39.97 27.61 -1.28
N ASN A 833 39.94 27.96 -2.57
CA ASN A 833 38.73 27.87 -3.39
C ASN A 833 38.40 26.45 -3.88
N SER A 834 39.40 25.58 -3.91
CA SER A 834 39.33 24.21 -4.45
C SER A 834 40.17 23.22 -3.64
N HIS A 835 40.73 23.64 -2.50
CA HIS A 835 41.51 22.77 -1.64
C HIS A 835 41.24 23.08 -0.16
N PHE A 836 41.40 22.08 0.70
CA PHE A 836 41.32 22.23 2.14
C PHE A 836 42.40 21.34 2.77
N THR A 837 43.22 21.91 3.65
CA THR A 837 44.24 21.14 4.38
C THR A 837 44.14 21.40 5.87
N ALA A 838 44.30 20.38 6.70
CA ALA A 838 44.38 20.51 8.15
C ALA A 838 45.49 19.62 8.74
N SER A 839 46.25 20.17 9.69
CA SER A 839 47.30 19.42 10.39
C SER A 839 47.49 19.88 11.84
N ASP A 840 47.96 19.00 12.69
CA ASP A 840 48.31 19.29 14.08
C ASP A 840 49.65 18.64 14.52
N ASP A 841 50.06 18.91 15.75
CA ASP A 841 51.27 18.36 16.36
C ASP A 841 51.12 16.89 16.82
N LYS A 842 49.90 16.37 16.84
CA LYS A 842 49.55 14.98 17.22
C LYS A 842 49.55 14.04 16.01
N GLY A 843 49.82 14.56 14.81
CA GLY A 843 49.95 13.79 13.58
C GLY A 843 48.70 13.76 12.71
N LEU A 844 47.72 14.63 12.95
CA LEU A 844 46.62 14.88 12.01
C LEU A 844 47.20 15.35 10.67
N ALA A 845 46.78 14.70 9.60
CA ALA A 845 46.99 15.14 8.22
C ALA A 845 45.71 14.91 7.42
N LEU A 846 45.08 16.01 7.02
CA LEU A 846 43.92 16.03 6.13
C LEU A 846 44.29 16.84 4.89
N ASP A 847 44.14 16.24 3.71
CA ASP A 847 44.29 16.92 2.42
C ASP A 847 43.08 16.60 1.54
N ALA A 848 42.42 17.63 1.02
CA ALA A 848 41.24 17.48 0.21
C ALA A 848 41.26 18.47 -0.97
N THR A 849 41.03 17.95 -2.18
CA THR A 849 40.91 18.73 -3.41
C THR A 849 39.52 18.59 -4.01
N PHE A 850 38.95 19.70 -4.47
CA PHE A 850 37.58 19.78 -4.98
C PHE A 850 37.55 20.38 -6.39
N GLN A 851 36.75 19.81 -7.29
CA GLN A 851 36.48 20.40 -8.60
C GLN A 851 34.99 20.67 -8.76
N GLN A 852 34.63 21.95 -8.85
CA GLN A 852 33.28 22.41 -9.17
C GLN A 852 33.18 22.69 -10.68
N ARG A 853 32.22 22.05 -11.36
CA ARG A 853 32.02 22.21 -12.82
C ARG A 853 30.71 22.91 -13.19
N ARG A 854 29.88 23.23 -12.21
CA ARG A 854 28.55 23.84 -12.41
C ARG A 854 28.37 25.02 -11.47
N ASP A 855 27.52 25.95 -11.87
CA ASP A 855 27.14 27.09 -11.03
C ASP A 855 26.30 26.64 -9.83
N PRO A 856 26.34 27.37 -8.70
CA PRO A 856 25.46 27.12 -7.57
C PRO A 856 23.99 27.34 -7.95
N VAL A 857 23.12 26.47 -7.45
CA VAL A 857 21.66 26.55 -7.62
C VAL A 857 20.97 26.54 -6.26
N ALA A 858 19.75 27.09 -6.18
CA ALA A 858 18.96 27.05 -4.96
C ALA A 858 18.61 25.60 -4.58
N LEU A 859 18.85 25.21 -3.33
CA LEU A 859 18.60 23.86 -2.84
C LEU A 859 17.09 23.54 -2.78
N SER A 860 16.25 24.53 -2.45
CA SER A 860 14.78 24.34 -2.31
C SER A 860 14.08 23.82 -3.57
N GLY A 861 14.68 23.99 -4.76
CA GLY A 861 14.20 23.45 -6.04
C GLY A 861 15.02 22.30 -6.61
N HIS A 862 16.05 21.81 -5.90
CA HIS A 862 16.95 20.79 -6.40
C HIS A 862 16.42 19.36 -6.09
N PRO A 863 16.50 18.39 -7.02
CA PRO A 863 16.00 17.02 -6.80
C PRO A 863 16.58 16.31 -5.56
N ALA A 864 17.83 16.64 -5.18
CA ALA A 864 18.51 16.05 -4.03
C ALA A 864 18.17 16.72 -2.68
N HIS A 865 17.25 17.70 -2.63
CA HIS A 865 16.92 18.43 -1.41
C HIS A 865 16.49 17.50 -0.25
N GLY A 866 15.62 16.52 -0.52
CA GLY A 866 15.17 15.56 0.49
C GLY A 866 16.33 14.80 1.14
N ALA A 867 17.20 14.20 0.33
CA ALA A 867 18.35 13.44 0.81
C ALA A 867 19.36 14.30 1.59
N ILE A 868 19.61 15.54 1.15
CA ILE A 868 20.48 16.49 1.88
C ILE A 868 19.83 16.88 3.21
N SER A 869 18.54 17.20 3.22
CA SER A 869 17.78 17.52 4.43
C SER A 869 17.83 16.36 5.43
N ASP A 870 17.60 15.12 4.99
CA ASP A 870 17.60 13.96 5.91
C ASP A 870 18.93 13.70 6.60
N LEU A 871 20.05 14.14 6.01
CA LEU A 871 21.39 14.04 6.59
C LEU A 871 21.80 15.25 7.41
N LEU A 872 21.32 16.45 7.09
CA LEU A 872 21.78 17.71 7.68
C LEU A 872 20.80 18.37 8.66
N ASP A 873 19.49 18.10 8.58
CA ASP A 873 18.47 18.69 9.46
C ASP A 873 18.31 17.95 10.81
N MET A 874 19.16 16.95 11.07
CA MET A 874 19.11 16.16 12.29
C MET A 874 19.57 16.99 13.49
N THR A 875 18.85 16.87 14.61
CA THR A 875 19.30 17.42 15.90
C THR A 875 20.62 16.78 16.31
N PHE A 876 21.55 17.59 16.80
CA PHE A 876 22.84 17.10 17.31
C PHE A 876 22.67 16.50 18.69
N VAL A 877 23.32 15.35 18.90
CA VAL A 877 23.50 14.74 20.22
C VAL A 877 24.96 14.81 20.63
N THR A 878 25.24 15.23 21.86
CA THR A 878 26.60 15.25 22.43
C THR A 878 26.57 14.74 23.86
N ARG A 879 27.72 14.30 24.39
CA ARG A 879 27.86 13.80 25.76
C ARG A 879 28.86 14.64 26.53
N ARG A 880 28.44 15.16 27.69
CA ARG A 880 29.36 15.85 28.62
C ARG A 880 30.24 14.84 29.34
N ASN A 881 31.40 15.31 29.85
CA ASN A 881 32.26 14.52 30.74
C ASN A 881 31.53 13.99 31.99
N SER A 882 30.43 14.62 32.41
CA SER A 882 29.57 14.16 33.50
C SER A 882 28.65 12.99 33.13
N GLY A 883 28.70 12.50 31.90
CA GLY A 883 27.82 11.46 31.36
C GLY A 883 26.46 11.95 30.85
N ARG A 884 26.12 13.23 31.04
CA ARG A 884 24.85 13.82 30.62
C ARG A 884 24.80 14.03 29.10
N ILE A 885 23.71 13.63 28.47
CA ILE A 885 23.43 13.88 27.05
C ILE A 885 22.85 15.28 26.85
N LEU A 886 23.26 15.96 25.77
CA LEU A 886 22.71 17.23 25.32
C LEU A 886 22.19 17.10 23.89
N TYR A 887 21.07 17.76 23.63
CA TYR A 887 20.42 17.85 22.32
C TYR A 887 20.45 19.30 21.84
N ASN A 888 20.92 19.55 20.62
CA ASN A 888 21.05 20.90 20.06
C ASN A 888 20.59 20.91 18.61
N ALA A 889 19.72 21.84 18.22
CA ALA A 889 19.32 21.97 16.82
C ALA A 889 20.26 22.93 16.10
N PHE A 890 20.81 22.46 14.97
CA PHE A 890 21.67 23.23 14.08
C PHE A 890 20.94 23.43 12.76
N ASP A 891 20.26 24.57 12.63
CA ASP A 891 19.44 24.91 11.48
C ASP A 891 20.29 25.61 10.43
N LEU A 892 20.53 24.92 9.30
CA LEU A 892 21.30 25.41 8.15
C LEU A 892 20.47 26.23 7.15
N GLN A 893 19.18 26.49 7.43
CA GLN A 893 18.26 27.22 6.55
C GLN A 893 18.32 26.70 5.10
N LEU A 894 18.19 25.38 4.96
CA LEU A 894 18.35 24.68 3.68
C LEU A 894 17.36 25.16 2.60
N ASP A 895 16.21 25.71 3.01
CA ASP A 895 15.23 26.34 2.13
C ASP A 895 15.77 27.57 1.38
N ARG A 896 16.82 28.21 1.94
CA ARG A 896 17.50 29.40 1.39
C ARG A 896 18.95 29.13 0.96
N ALA A 897 19.42 27.90 1.13
CA ALA A 897 20.78 27.52 0.80
C ALA A 897 21.01 27.39 -0.72
N TYR A 898 22.25 27.59 -1.13
CA TYR A 898 22.72 27.27 -2.49
C TYR A 898 23.65 26.07 -2.44
N VAL A 899 23.58 25.21 -3.45
CA VAL A 899 24.44 24.03 -3.59
C VAL A 899 25.06 23.94 -4.99
N ALA A 900 26.26 23.37 -5.07
CA ALA A 900 26.91 23.03 -6.33
C ALA A 900 27.55 21.63 -6.24
N PRO A 901 27.38 20.75 -7.26
CA PRO A 901 28.05 19.46 -7.30
C PRO A 901 29.57 19.65 -7.39
N VAL A 902 30.33 18.87 -6.61
CA VAL A 902 31.80 18.85 -6.68
C VAL A 902 32.31 17.42 -6.72
N THR A 903 33.32 17.13 -7.54
CA THR A 903 34.11 15.91 -7.33
C THR A 903 35.19 16.19 -6.30
N ALA A 904 35.48 15.21 -5.44
CA ALA A 904 36.47 15.37 -4.38
C ALA A 904 37.49 14.22 -4.35
N GLU A 905 38.74 14.55 -4.05
CA GLU A 905 39.78 13.61 -3.64
C GLU A 905 40.19 13.98 -2.22
N VAL A 906 40.07 13.04 -1.29
CA VAL A 906 40.25 13.30 0.14
C VAL A 906 41.15 12.23 0.76
N GLU A 907 42.23 12.67 1.38
CA GLU A 907 43.13 11.83 2.16
C GLU A 907 43.08 12.25 3.62
N THR A 908 42.85 11.28 4.51
CA THR A 908 42.77 11.50 5.95
C THR A 908 43.67 10.53 6.71
N ARG A 909 44.46 11.10 7.63
CA ARG A 909 45.24 10.35 8.61
C ARG A 909 45.12 11.06 9.95
N ASP A 910 44.54 10.37 10.93
CA ASP A 910 44.36 10.89 12.28
C ASP A 910 44.69 9.79 13.31
N PRO A 911 45.91 9.81 13.89
CA PRO A 911 46.31 8.85 14.91
C PRO A 911 45.48 8.90 16.20
N SER A 912 44.74 9.98 16.44
CA SER A 912 43.87 10.12 17.61
C SER A 912 42.53 9.39 17.46
N GLY A 913 42.24 8.88 16.26
CA GLY A 913 41.00 8.18 15.94
C GLY A 913 39.77 9.10 15.89
N GLY A 914 39.97 10.41 15.66
CA GLY A 914 38.90 11.37 15.44
C GLY A 914 38.29 11.25 14.05
N PHE A 915 39.13 11.20 13.01
CA PHE A 915 38.77 10.90 11.63
C PHE A 915 39.24 9.48 11.26
N PRO A 916 38.39 8.67 10.60
CA PRO A 916 38.85 7.41 10.02
C PRO A 916 39.96 7.66 9.00
N ALA A 917 40.94 6.75 8.92
CA ALA A 917 41.92 6.79 7.85
C ALA A 917 41.23 6.47 6.51
N ALA A 918 41.31 7.36 5.54
CA ALA A 918 40.58 7.24 4.29
C ALA A 918 41.36 7.82 3.13
N ASN A 919 41.22 7.20 1.96
CA ASN A 919 41.63 7.74 0.67
C ASN A 919 40.42 7.62 -0.27
N LEU A 920 39.67 8.71 -0.40
CA LEU A 920 38.35 8.73 -1.02
C LEU A 920 38.40 9.50 -2.34
N ARG A 921 37.74 8.92 -3.35
CA ARG A 921 37.43 9.62 -4.60
C ARG A 921 35.93 9.67 -4.78
N LEU A 922 35.37 10.87 -4.67
CA LEU A 922 33.94 11.09 -4.54
C LEU A 922 33.36 11.74 -5.80
N ARG A 923 32.21 11.24 -6.20
CA ARG A 923 31.41 11.82 -7.29
C ARG A 923 30.64 13.04 -6.77
N GLY A 924 30.34 13.95 -7.68
CA GLY A 924 29.52 15.12 -7.36
C GLY A 924 28.06 14.77 -7.13
N LEU A 925 27.36 15.69 -6.47
CA LEU A 925 25.93 15.61 -6.17
C LEU A 925 25.11 15.07 -7.34
N GLU A 926 24.45 13.93 -7.13
CA GLU A 926 23.65 13.27 -8.17
C GLU A 926 22.20 13.77 -8.14
N PRO A 927 21.56 13.98 -9.31
CA PRO A 927 20.17 14.43 -9.40
C PRO A 927 19.19 13.25 -9.32
N HIS A 928 19.17 12.52 -8.20
CA HIS A 928 18.28 11.38 -8.02
C HIS A 928 17.31 11.59 -6.85
N ALA A 929 16.04 11.21 -7.05
CA ALA A 929 14.99 11.17 -6.02
C ALA A 929 14.97 9.81 -5.28
N THR A 930 16.12 9.14 -5.16
CA THR A 930 16.26 7.83 -4.50
C THR A 930 16.99 7.96 -3.18
N ARG A 931 16.65 7.11 -2.19
CA ARG A 931 17.30 7.00 -0.87
C ARG A 931 18.71 6.40 -0.97
N ARG A 932 19.61 7.09 -1.65
CA ARG A 932 21.06 6.80 -1.64
C ARG A 932 21.79 8.04 -1.14
N LEU A 933 23.03 7.87 -0.70
CA LEU A 933 23.85 9.00 -0.28
C LEU A 933 24.02 10.02 -1.43
N PRO A 934 23.87 11.33 -1.17
CA PRO A 934 23.73 12.34 -2.22
C PRO A 934 25.01 12.61 -3.02
N GLY A 935 26.16 12.09 -2.62
CA GLY A 935 27.46 12.45 -3.20
C GLY A 935 28.03 13.74 -2.61
N ALA A 936 29.07 14.29 -3.24
CA ALA A 936 29.79 15.47 -2.75
C ALA A 936 29.27 16.79 -3.32
N PHE A 937 29.10 17.79 -2.46
CA PHE A 937 28.62 19.12 -2.83
C PHE A 937 29.29 20.23 -2.03
N ARG A 938 29.34 21.41 -2.63
CA ARG A 938 29.60 22.66 -1.94
C ARG A 938 28.27 23.32 -1.55
N ILE A 939 28.20 23.89 -0.36
CA ILE A 939 27.03 24.61 0.15
C ILE A 939 27.38 26.06 0.53
N TRP A 940 26.41 26.95 0.40
CA TRP A 940 26.42 28.32 0.94
C TRP A 940 25.12 28.54 1.70
N CYS A 941 25.21 28.83 2.99
CA CYS A 941 24.02 29.08 3.81
C CYS A 941 24.29 29.98 5.01
N SER A 942 23.20 30.56 5.52
CA SER A 942 23.14 31.09 6.88
C SER A 942 22.74 29.95 7.82
N TRP A 943 23.25 29.96 9.04
CA TRP A 943 22.92 28.94 10.02
C TRP A 943 22.63 29.56 11.39
N SER A 944 21.89 28.79 12.19
CA SER A 944 21.59 29.13 13.57
C SER A 944 21.57 27.89 14.46
N MET A 945 21.94 28.05 15.73
CA MET A 945 22.03 26.95 16.68
C MET A 945 21.36 27.33 18.00
N THR A 946 20.47 26.46 18.48
CA THR A 946 19.63 26.71 19.65
C THR A 946 20.42 27.00 20.93
N ASN A 947 19.74 27.57 21.94
CA ASN A 947 20.31 27.82 23.25
C ASN A 947 20.80 26.50 23.89
N PRO A 948 22.02 26.42 24.44
CA PRO A 948 22.54 25.23 25.14
C PRO A 948 21.68 24.72 26.30
N LEU A 949 20.88 25.59 26.92
CA LEU A 949 19.99 25.24 28.03
C LEU A 949 18.64 24.68 27.56
N ASP A 950 18.35 24.76 26.26
CA ASP A 950 17.07 24.38 25.64
C ASP A 950 17.04 22.91 25.19
N SER A 951 18.00 22.12 25.67
CA SER A 951 18.21 20.73 25.25
C SER A 951 16.99 19.83 25.45
N ARG A 952 16.15 20.08 26.46
CA ARG A 952 14.94 19.27 26.67
C ARG A 952 13.90 19.54 25.59
N ARG A 953 13.59 20.81 25.31
CA ARG A 953 12.63 21.20 24.27
C ARG A 953 13.11 20.78 22.90
N VAL A 954 14.41 20.89 22.62
CA VAL A 954 15.00 20.45 21.35
C VAL A 954 14.86 18.93 21.17
N ARG A 955 15.01 18.14 22.25
CA ARG A 955 14.70 16.70 22.20
C ARG A 955 13.22 16.47 21.92
N GLU A 956 12.33 17.11 22.69
CA GLU A 956 10.88 16.97 22.53
C GLU A 956 10.40 17.41 21.12
N ALA A 957 11.03 18.44 20.55
CA ALA A 957 10.76 18.90 19.19
C ALA A 957 11.36 18.00 18.11
N ALA A 958 12.51 17.38 18.35
CA ALA A 958 13.05 16.34 17.49
C ALA A 958 12.16 15.10 17.50
N GLU A 959 11.68 14.66 18.67
CA GLU A 959 10.74 13.55 18.85
C GLU A 959 9.41 13.85 18.13
N ALA A 960 8.87 15.05 18.31
CA ALA A 960 7.66 15.50 17.64
C ALA A 960 7.83 15.62 16.12
N ARG A 961 8.95 16.18 15.62
CA ARG A 961 9.22 16.26 14.17
C ARG A 961 9.43 14.89 13.57
N ALA A 962 10.13 14.00 14.27
CA ALA A 962 10.28 12.61 13.88
C ALA A 962 8.91 11.92 13.85
N TRP A 963 8.00 12.28 14.73
CA TRP A 963 6.62 11.79 14.74
C TRP A 963 5.78 12.36 13.59
N VAL A 964 5.83 13.67 13.31
CA VAL A 964 5.10 14.30 12.18
C VAL A 964 5.60 13.81 10.82
N ARG A 965 6.93 13.64 10.67
CA ARG A 965 7.51 13.00 9.49
C ARG A 965 7.12 11.52 9.34
N ARG A 966 6.56 10.89 10.38
CA ARG A 966 5.98 9.55 10.28
C ARG A 966 4.52 9.58 9.82
N GLU A 967 3.78 10.67 10.02
CA GLU A 967 2.37 10.77 9.61
C GLU A 967 2.15 11.34 8.20
N ARG A 968 3.20 11.92 7.60
CA ARG A 968 3.23 12.42 6.23
C ARG A 968 4.08 11.52 5.36
#